data_AF-A0A6A4UP39-F1
#
_entry.id   AF-A0A6A4UP39-F1
#
_cell.length_a   1.000
_cell.length_b   1.000
_cell.length_c   1.000
_cell.angle_alpha   90.00
_cell.angle_beta   90.00
_cell.angle_gamma   90.00
#
_symmetry.space_group_name_H-M   'P 1'
#
loop_
_entity.id
_entity.type
_entity.pdbx_description
1 polymer ?
#
loop_
_entity_poly.entity_id
_entity_poly.type
_entity_poly.pdbx_seq_one_letter_code
_entity_poly.pdbx_strand_id
1 'polypeptide(L)'
;MREGAGRSPEAIFPVREPVDPIVMLPERVENIAVLHQHPHWPGKPLPQRIVDAPPPSLFNVANISRGQVKKLEAAGIATMEALANLDYPVRGMAENTRLRLITQARLQHARKTGEPTFELRTPEPGKGFELLPEPQPGDIFYDIEGDPHFEGGLEYLHGVWFDGEFRAFWGHDHAAEAQALSELLSFFRDRLDAHPAARIYHYAAYEITALRRLTTKYGIGEAFLDRLLRERRFVDLFAVVRGGLIGSEANYSIKSMEAFYGRKRDGEVKTAGGSVVAYERWRETGDQQILDEIEDYNRVDCISTEELRDWLVGIRPTAPWPVLGQDAGPKEAEEDADTEALRSMLAASGLPQDRRDMLFSLGVFHKREAKPAQWAVFDSVGKDEDDLIDDLDALAGLEATGPVEQVKRSMARTYRFPQQETKLRRGRNATVPVVDGPPATVSIQEMDRTARQITVKAGAAKAHLLTDRLTLHPDWPLNTDVIAAALRDVIADQCGSRTYRAVDDLLSRTAPRLASGPLQSVTDPVAGTITAVAAMEETVLPVQGPPGTGKTYVTARAILALVRKGARVPGCRLIGVGQDEDAQPLVRRADFCRAEQTRRPRGAHGHTRKSPTTGPRSCSPQSPRRCAPAIVAGIGMTERCIPMDIAVLGIDLGKTVRSVACSGPGNAYIFRMG
;
A
#
# COMPACT_ATOMS: atom_id res chain seq x y z
N MET A 1 69.90 18.61 28.65
CA MET A 1 70.36 18.36 30.04
C MET A 1 69.23 17.68 30.77
N ARG A 2 69.54 16.52 31.37
CA ARG A 2 68.88 15.94 32.55
C ARG A 2 68.81 17.01 33.67
N GLU A 3 68.02 16.96 34.74
CA GLU A 3 67.60 15.85 35.60
C GLU A 3 66.77 16.42 36.77
N GLY A 4 66.03 15.55 37.47
CA GLY A 4 65.87 15.61 38.94
C GLY A 4 64.43 15.67 39.43
N ALA A 5 63.96 14.85 40.39
CA ALA A 5 64.51 13.74 41.18
C ALA A 5 63.30 13.07 41.92
N GLY A 6 63.16 11.75 42.03
CA GLY A 6 63.70 10.85 43.09
C GLY A 6 62.66 10.60 44.21
N ARG A 7 62.40 9.41 44.83
CA ARG A 7 63.00 8.06 44.94
C ARG A 7 61.96 7.03 45.49
N SER A 8 61.97 5.79 44.96
CA SER A 8 62.03 4.40 45.54
C SER A 8 61.14 3.92 46.74
N PRO A 9 60.95 2.58 47.03
CA PRO A 9 61.68 1.37 46.55
C PRO A 9 60.88 0.04 46.24
N GLU A 10 61.56 -0.90 45.55
CA GLU A 10 61.65 -2.41 45.60
C GLU A 10 60.57 -3.27 46.36
N ALA A 11 60.19 -4.54 46.05
CA ALA A 11 60.61 -5.59 45.10
C ALA A 11 59.69 -6.88 45.18
N ILE A 12 59.75 -7.74 44.13
CA ILE A 12 59.58 -9.23 44.03
C ILE A 12 58.18 -9.93 43.82
N PHE A 13 58.17 -10.78 42.75
CA PHE A 13 57.25 -11.76 42.08
C PHE A 13 56.30 -12.69 42.91
N PRO A 14 55.34 -13.51 42.33
CA PRO A 14 55.18 -14.00 40.94
C PRO A 14 53.74 -14.05 40.32
N VAL A 15 53.71 -14.45 39.05
CA VAL A 15 52.59 -14.76 38.14
C VAL A 15 51.64 -15.84 38.65
N ARG A 16 50.32 -15.60 38.56
CA ARG A 16 49.25 -16.62 38.44
C ARG A 16 48.10 -16.06 37.58
N GLU A 17 47.71 -16.82 36.56
CA GLU A 17 46.56 -16.59 35.68
C GLU A 17 45.20 -16.63 36.42
N PRO A 18 44.17 -15.99 35.85
CA PRO A 18 42.81 -16.51 35.97
C PRO A 18 42.08 -16.59 34.61
N VAL A 19 41.81 -17.82 34.19
CA VAL A 19 40.54 -18.42 33.70
C VAL A 19 39.46 -17.48 33.12
N ASP A 20 39.19 -17.64 31.82
CA ASP A 20 38.01 -17.13 31.11
C ASP A 20 36.78 -18.07 31.24
N PRO A 21 35.55 -17.53 31.39
CA PRO A 21 34.33 -18.26 31.09
C PRO A 21 33.67 -17.80 29.77
N ILE A 22 33.77 -18.68 28.77
CA ILE A 22 32.73 -19.14 27.82
C ILE A 22 31.64 -18.13 27.42
N VAL A 23 31.71 -17.64 26.18
CA VAL A 23 30.57 -17.13 25.40
C VAL A 23 30.42 -17.96 24.12
N MET A 24 29.26 -18.59 23.97
CA MET A 24 28.86 -19.39 22.81
C MET A 24 28.41 -18.47 21.66
N LEU A 25 29.03 -18.63 20.48
CA LEU A 25 28.55 -18.10 19.20
C LEU A 25 28.03 -19.27 18.35
N PRO A 26 26.88 -19.16 17.66
CA PRO A 26 26.46 -20.19 16.70
C PRO A 26 27.19 -20.02 15.36
N GLU A 27 27.93 -21.06 14.98
CA GLU A 27 28.66 -21.19 13.73
C GLU A 27 27.71 -21.47 12.53
N ARG A 28 28.17 -21.00 11.37
CA ARG A 28 27.64 -21.31 10.04
C ARG A 28 27.78 -22.81 9.75
N VAL A 29 26.74 -23.43 9.19
CA VAL A 29 26.83 -24.76 8.59
C VAL A 29 26.67 -24.64 7.09
N GLU A 30 27.80 -24.60 6.39
CA GLU A 30 27.91 -25.13 5.04
C GLU A 30 28.02 -26.66 5.17
N ASN A 31 27.27 -27.42 4.38
CA ASN A 31 27.61 -28.81 4.12
C ASN A 31 27.10 -29.25 2.75
N ILE A 32 28.01 -29.14 1.78
CA ILE A 32 28.03 -29.88 0.53
C ILE A 32 28.44 -31.32 0.88
N ALA A 33 27.55 -32.28 0.65
CA ALA A 33 27.85 -33.70 0.86
C ALA A 33 28.47 -34.30 -0.41
N VAL A 34 29.79 -34.44 -0.42
CA VAL A 34 30.55 -35.36 -1.27
C VAL A 34 30.55 -36.72 -0.59
N LEU A 35 29.94 -37.74 -1.21
CA LEU A 35 29.89 -39.11 -0.68
C LEU A 35 31.04 -39.95 -1.25
N HIS A 36 32.01 -40.28 -0.38
CA HIS A 36 32.94 -41.39 -0.57
C HIS A 36 32.40 -42.69 0.06
N GLN A 37 32.92 -43.80 -0.47
CA GLN A 37 32.47 -45.18 -0.41
C GLN A 37 32.77 -45.87 0.94
N HIS A 38 31.93 -46.84 1.34
CA HIS A 38 32.31 -48.10 2.02
C HIS A 38 31.11 -49.11 2.02
N PRO A 39 31.33 -50.43 2.23
CA PRO A 39 30.79 -51.45 1.33
C PRO A 39 29.74 -52.43 1.93
N HIS A 40 29.11 -53.17 1.01
CA HIS A 40 28.40 -54.47 1.13
C HIS A 40 27.04 -54.53 1.85
N TRP A 41 25.96 -54.49 1.04
CA TRP A 41 24.72 -55.26 1.29
C TRP A 41 24.29 -55.95 -0.03
N PRO A 42 23.90 -57.24 -0.02
CA PRO A 42 23.74 -58.01 -1.26
C PRO A 42 22.38 -57.78 -1.93
N GLY A 43 22.43 -57.52 -3.25
CA GLY A 43 21.54 -58.10 -4.26
C GLY A 43 20.03 -57.79 -4.23
N LYS A 44 19.62 -56.71 -4.90
CA LYS A 44 18.46 -56.69 -5.81
C LYS A 44 18.75 -55.73 -6.98
N PRO A 45 18.53 -56.11 -8.25
CA PRO A 45 18.71 -55.19 -9.37
C PRO A 45 17.63 -54.10 -9.30
N LEU A 46 18.04 -52.84 -9.25
CA LEU A 46 17.17 -51.69 -9.46
C LEU A 46 16.67 -51.74 -10.92
N PRO A 47 15.36 -51.62 -11.17
CA PRO A 47 14.87 -51.52 -12.54
C PRO A 47 15.41 -50.22 -13.16
N GLN A 48 15.94 -50.32 -14.38
CA GLN A 48 16.25 -49.16 -15.22
C GLN A 48 15.01 -48.27 -15.29
N ARG A 49 15.03 -47.15 -14.55
CA ARG A 49 14.12 -46.04 -14.83
C ARG A 49 14.53 -45.51 -16.20
N ILE A 50 13.72 -45.86 -17.19
CA ILE A 50 13.58 -45.05 -18.40
C ILE A 50 13.35 -43.62 -17.88
N VAL A 51 14.26 -42.73 -18.22
CA VAL A 51 14.11 -41.29 -17.94
C VAL A 51 13.15 -40.77 -19.01
N ASP A 52 11.89 -41.16 -18.89
CA ASP A 52 10.83 -40.52 -19.67
C ASP A 52 10.80 -39.06 -19.22
N ALA A 53 10.97 -38.14 -20.17
CA ALA A 53 10.72 -36.73 -19.93
C ALA A 53 9.36 -36.57 -19.22
N PRO A 54 9.23 -35.70 -18.21
CA PRO A 54 7.96 -35.51 -17.55
C PRO A 54 6.88 -35.22 -18.60
N PRO A 55 5.69 -35.85 -18.52
CA PRO A 55 4.65 -35.65 -19.51
C PRO A 55 4.36 -34.16 -19.68
N PRO A 56 4.07 -33.69 -20.91
CA PRO A 56 3.89 -32.28 -21.20
C PRO A 56 2.79 -31.70 -20.31
N SER A 57 3.20 -30.85 -19.36
CA SER A 57 2.31 -30.31 -18.36
C SER A 57 1.45 -29.18 -18.90
N LEU A 58 0.19 -29.11 -18.45
CA LEU A 58 -0.68 -27.96 -18.66
C LEU A 58 -0.09 -26.66 -18.11
N PHE A 59 0.82 -26.70 -17.13
CA PHE A 59 1.48 -25.50 -16.60
C PHE A 59 2.32 -24.72 -17.63
N ASN A 60 2.62 -25.32 -18.79
CA ASN A 60 3.28 -24.65 -19.90
C ASN A 60 2.32 -23.82 -20.77
N VAL A 61 1.01 -23.90 -20.52
CA VAL A 61 0.03 -23.05 -21.19
C VAL A 61 0.13 -21.65 -20.60
N ALA A 62 0.36 -20.63 -21.42
CA ALA A 62 0.60 -19.28 -20.91
C ALA A 62 -0.62 -18.75 -20.13
N ASN A 63 -0.36 -18.13 -18.97
CA ASN A 63 -1.37 -17.53 -18.09
C ASN A 63 -2.46 -18.51 -17.59
N ILE A 64 -2.16 -19.81 -17.52
CA ILE A 64 -3.02 -20.79 -16.87
C ILE A 64 -2.79 -20.78 -15.36
N SER A 65 -3.87 -20.73 -14.57
CA SER A 65 -3.77 -20.79 -13.11
C SER A 65 -3.74 -22.22 -12.59
N ARG A 66 -3.17 -22.45 -11.40
CA ARG A 66 -3.21 -23.78 -10.74
C ARG A 66 -4.65 -24.28 -10.54
N GLY A 67 -5.59 -23.37 -10.28
CA GLY A 67 -6.99 -23.69 -10.13
C GLY A 67 -7.61 -24.18 -11.44
N GLN A 68 -7.25 -23.57 -12.57
CA GLN A 68 -7.68 -23.99 -13.90
C GLN A 68 -7.09 -25.35 -14.27
N VAL A 69 -5.79 -25.58 -14.02
CA VAL A 69 -5.13 -26.87 -14.24
C VAL A 69 -5.85 -28.00 -13.50
N LYS A 70 -6.13 -27.82 -12.19
CA LYS A 70 -6.87 -28.82 -11.40
C LYS A 70 -8.25 -29.14 -11.97
N LYS A 71 -8.97 -28.15 -12.50
CA LYS A 71 -10.29 -28.35 -13.12
C LYS A 71 -10.19 -29.13 -14.43
N LEU A 72 -9.17 -28.86 -15.24
CA LEU A 72 -8.89 -29.57 -16.49
C LEU A 72 -8.46 -31.02 -16.23
N GLU A 73 -7.55 -31.25 -15.28
CA GLU A 73 -7.11 -32.58 -14.87
C GLU A 73 -8.27 -33.42 -14.33
N ALA A 74 -9.15 -32.81 -13.53
CA ALA A 74 -10.38 -33.47 -13.04
C ALA A 74 -11.37 -33.81 -14.17
N ALA A 75 -11.28 -33.14 -15.31
CA ALA A 75 -12.02 -33.45 -16.53
C ALA A 75 -11.27 -34.43 -17.46
N GLY A 76 -10.12 -34.98 -17.04
CA GLY A 76 -9.32 -35.93 -17.82
C GLY A 76 -8.36 -35.29 -18.83
N ILE A 77 -8.17 -33.97 -18.77
CA ILE A 77 -7.29 -33.23 -19.68
C ILE A 77 -5.96 -32.99 -18.97
N ALA A 78 -4.89 -33.63 -19.45
CA ALA A 78 -3.57 -33.59 -18.81
C ALA A 78 -2.47 -32.92 -19.66
N THR A 79 -2.73 -32.66 -20.95
CA THR A 79 -1.72 -32.15 -21.89
C THR A 79 -2.23 -30.92 -22.65
N MET A 80 -1.29 -30.08 -23.09
CA MET A 80 -1.59 -28.93 -23.96
C MET A 80 -2.29 -29.34 -25.26
N GLU A 81 -1.91 -30.49 -25.84
CA GLU A 81 -2.55 -31.03 -27.04
C GLU A 81 -3.99 -31.46 -26.78
N ALA A 82 -4.26 -32.12 -25.65
CA ALA A 82 -5.62 -32.47 -25.26
C ALA A 82 -6.48 -31.23 -25.02
N LEU A 83 -5.92 -30.19 -24.39
CA LEU A 83 -6.61 -28.91 -24.19
C LEU A 83 -6.88 -28.19 -25.52
N ALA A 84 -5.94 -28.21 -26.47
CA ALA A 84 -6.11 -27.57 -27.78
C ALA A 84 -7.27 -28.18 -28.60
N ASN A 85 -7.63 -29.44 -28.34
CA ASN A 85 -8.69 -30.17 -29.03
C ASN A 85 -9.99 -30.30 -28.19
N LEU A 86 -10.09 -29.60 -27.05
CA LEU A 86 -11.25 -29.69 -26.17
C LEU A 86 -12.49 -29.05 -26.82
N ASP A 87 -13.58 -29.80 -26.94
CA ASP A 87 -14.85 -29.34 -27.52
C ASP A 87 -16.02 -29.31 -26.51
N TYR A 88 -15.89 -29.97 -25.34
CA TYR A 88 -16.95 -30.06 -24.32
C TYR A 88 -16.69 -29.18 -23.07
N PRO A 89 -17.76 -28.74 -22.36
CA PRO A 89 -17.63 -27.84 -21.21
C PRO A 89 -16.93 -28.50 -20.01
N VAL A 90 -16.18 -27.72 -19.24
CA VAL A 90 -15.46 -28.18 -18.04
C VAL A 90 -16.17 -27.66 -16.78
N ARG A 91 -16.52 -28.58 -15.87
CA ARG A 91 -17.25 -28.23 -14.65
C ARG A 91 -16.50 -27.18 -13.83
N GLY A 92 -17.19 -26.07 -13.53
CA GLY A 92 -16.64 -24.99 -12.70
C GLY A 92 -15.63 -24.09 -13.41
N MET A 93 -15.53 -24.18 -14.74
CA MET A 93 -14.79 -23.26 -15.58
C MET A 93 -15.77 -22.40 -16.38
N ALA A 94 -15.56 -21.08 -16.39
CA ALA A 94 -16.36 -20.19 -17.22
C ALA A 94 -16.08 -20.44 -18.70
N GLU A 95 -17.10 -20.29 -19.55
CA GLU A 95 -16.99 -20.59 -20.98
C GLU A 95 -15.92 -19.73 -21.67
N ASN A 96 -15.87 -18.44 -21.37
CA ASN A 96 -14.86 -17.53 -21.92
C ASN A 96 -13.43 -17.95 -21.52
N THR A 97 -13.21 -18.34 -20.25
CA THR A 97 -11.92 -18.85 -19.78
C THR A 97 -11.55 -20.15 -20.50
N ARG A 98 -12.52 -21.07 -20.69
CA ARG A 98 -12.32 -22.33 -21.42
C ARG A 98 -11.87 -22.06 -22.86
N LEU A 99 -12.61 -21.23 -23.59
CA LEU A 99 -12.31 -20.88 -24.98
C LEU A 99 -10.94 -20.20 -25.10
N ARG A 100 -10.62 -19.28 -24.18
CA ARG A 100 -9.29 -18.61 -24.14
C ARG A 100 -8.15 -19.62 -23.97
N LEU A 101 -8.31 -20.58 -23.05
CA LEU A 101 -7.29 -21.62 -22.80
C LEU A 101 -7.13 -22.58 -23.97
N ILE A 102 -8.23 -22.93 -24.67
CA ILE A 102 -8.20 -23.73 -25.90
C ILE A 102 -7.39 -22.99 -26.98
N THR A 103 -7.70 -21.71 -27.24
CA THR A 103 -6.99 -20.89 -28.23
C THR A 103 -5.51 -20.77 -27.88
N GLN A 104 -5.18 -20.47 -26.62
CA GLN A 104 -3.80 -20.37 -26.15
C GLN A 104 -3.03 -21.68 -26.34
N ALA A 105 -3.62 -22.82 -25.98
CA ALA A 105 -3.01 -24.13 -26.14
C ALA A 105 -2.82 -24.51 -27.60
N ARG A 106 -3.79 -24.22 -28.47
CA ARG A 106 -3.70 -24.46 -29.92
C ARG A 106 -2.56 -23.67 -30.56
N LEU A 107 -2.46 -22.37 -30.26
CA LEU A 107 -1.40 -21.51 -30.79
C LEU A 107 -0.02 -21.96 -30.31
N GLN A 108 0.15 -22.22 -29.00
CA GLN A 108 1.42 -22.69 -28.44
C GLN A 108 1.81 -24.09 -28.94
N HIS A 109 0.84 -24.97 -29.18
CA HIS A 109 1.11 -26.29 -29.74
C HIS A 109 1.62 -26.17 -31.18
N ALA A 110 0.97 -25.34 -32.01
CA ALA A 110 1.41 -25.08 -33.39
C ALA A 110 2.81 -24.46 -33.45
N ARG A 111 3.13 -23.53 -32.53
CA ARG A 111 4.43 -22.86 -32.44
C ARG A 111 5.63 -23.79 -32.27
N LYS A 112 5.44 -24.99 -31.72
CA LYS A 112 6.53 -25.97 -31.56
C LYS A 112 7.24 -26.34 -32.86
N THR A 113 6.53 -26.24 -33.99
CA THR A 113 7.05 -26.61 -35.32
C THR A 113 6.83 -25.53 -36.39
N GLY A 114 6.16 -24.43 -36.03
CA GLY A 114 5.78 -23.36 -36.95
C GLY A 114 6.28 -21.99 -36.51
N GLU A 115 5.97 -21.00 -37.35
CA GLU A 115 6.30 -19.59 -37.11
C GLU A 115 5.47 -18.99 -35.95
N PRO A 116 5.90 -17.85 -35.37
CA PRO A 116 5.11 -17.09 -34.41
C PRO A 116 3.74 -16.73 -35.00
N THR A 117 2.67 -17.05 -34.29
CA THR A 117 1.30 -16.75 -34.71
C THR A 117 0.50 -16.17 -33.54
N PHE A 118 -0.51 -15.37 -33.84
CA PHE A 118 -1.36 -14.75 -32.82
C PHE A 118 -2.79 -14.65 -33.32
N GLU A 119 -3.72 -14.49 -32.38
CA GLU A 119 -5.11 -14.16 -32.68
C GLU A 119 -5.56 -12.96 -31.86
N LEU A 120 -6.35 -12.08 -32.49
CA LEU A 120 -6.88 -10.92 -31.81
C LEU A 120 -8.03 -11.32 -30.88
N ARG A 121 -8.04 -10.72 -29.69
CA ARG A 121 -9.16 -10.86 -28.75
C ARG A 121 -10.35 -10.04 -29.23
N THR A 122 -11.55 -10.43 -28.80
CA THR A 122 -12.75 -9.61 -29.01
C THR A 122 -12.54 -8.27 -28.29
N PRO A 123 -12.82 -7.12 -28.93
CA PRO A 123 -12.68 -5.82 -28.30
C PRO A 123 -13.52 -5.70 -27.02
N GLU A 124 -12.89 -5.27 -25.94
CA GLU A 124 -13.52 -4.98 -24.65
C GLU A 124 -13.24 -3.51 -24.28
N PRO A 125 -14.26 -2.72 -23.89
CA PRO A 125 -14.05 -1.33 -23.50
C PRO A 125 -13.00 -1.16 -22.41
N GLY A 126 -12.06 -0.25 -22.62
CA GLY A 126 -10.97 0.06 -21.69
C GLY A 126 -9.89 -1.02 -21.58
N LYS A 127 -9.79 -1.94 -22.55
CA LYS A 127 -8.76 -3.00 -22.59
C LYS A 127 -8.11 -3.14 -23.96
N GLY A 128 -6.95 -3.80 -23.98
CA GLY A 128 -6.25 -4.14 -25.21
C GLY A 128 -5.95 -2.91 -26.06
N PHE A 129 -6.38 -2.90 -27.31
CA PHE A 129 -6.15 -1.77 -28.22
C PHE A 129 -6.91 -0.48 -27.86
N GLU A 130 -7.85 -0.48 -26.92
CA GLU A 130 -8.41 0.75 -26.35
C GLU A 130 -7.49 1.44 -25.34
N LEU A 131 -6.40 0.79 -24.95
CA LEU A 131 -5.32 1.37 -24.15
C LEU A 131 -4.18 1.91 -25.01
N LEU A 132 -4.19 1.67 -26.32
CA LEU A 132 -3.13 2.06 -27.26
C LEU A 132 -3.52 3.36 -28.00
N PRO A 133 -2.95 4.52 -27.63
CA PRO A 133 -3.21 5.77 -28.33
C PRO A 133 -2.54 5.81 -29.70
N GLU A 134 -2.93 6.80 -30.51
CA GLU A 134 -2.25 7.07 -31.78
C GLU A 134 -0.80 7.49 -31.51
N PRO A 135 0.21 6.91 -32.20
CA PRO A 135 1.60 7.35 -32.13
C PRO A 135 1.73 8.85 -32.35
N GLN A 136 2.50 9.53 -31.50
CA GLN A 136 2.76 10.95 -31.62
C GLN A 136 4.26 11.25 -31.74
N PRO A 137 4.65 12.30 -32.47
CA PRO A 137 5.98 12.86 -32.36
C PRO A 137 6.24 13.26 -30.91
N GLY A 138 7.42 12.91 -30.39
CA GLY A 138 7.77 13.18 -29.00
C GLY A 138 7.56 12.03 -28.03
N ASP A 139 6.90 10.94 -28.47
CA ASP A 139 6.74 9.70 -27.69
C ASP A 139 8.09 9.21 -27.15
N ILE A 140 8.07 8.66 -25.94
CA ILE A 140 9.26 8.14 -25.26
C ILE A 140 9.00 6.74 -24.71
N PHE A 141 10.05 5.92 -24.66
CA PHE A 141 10.02 4.53 -24.22
C PHE A 141 10.92 4.37 -23.00
N TYR A 142 10.35 3.92 -21.90
CA TYR A 142 10.96 3.98 -20.58
C TYR A 142 11.09 2.58 -19.97
N ASP A 143 12.27 2.29 -19.44
CA ASP A 143 12.59 1.07 -18.70
C ASP A 143 13.45 1.39 -17.47
N ILE A 144 13.47 0.51 -16.47
CA ILE A 144 14.16 0.73 -15.19
C ILE A 144 14.81 -0.56 -14.69
N GLU A 145 16.01 -0.44 -14.12
CA GLU A 145 16.73 -1.51 -13.46
C GLU A 145 16.94 -1.19 -11.97
N GLY A 146 16.80 -2.22 -11.13
CA GLY A 146 16.96 -2.08 -9.69
C GLY A 146 17.53 -3.31 -9.01
N ASP A 147 18.07 -3.10 -7.82
CA ASP A 147 18.59 -4.13 -6.92
C ASP A 147 17.77 -4.16 -5.62
N PRO A 148 17.00 -5.24 -5.38
CA PRO A 148 16.25 -5.42 -4.15
C PRO A 148 17.13 -5.82 -2.95
N HIS A 149 18.40 -6.20 -3.15
CA HIS A 149 19.32 -6.62 -2.09
C HIS A 149 20.07 -5.46 -1.46
N PHE A 150 20.20 -4.33 -2.15
CA PHE A 150 20.65 -3.08 -1.57
C PHE A 150 19.81 -2.73 -0.32
N GLU A 151 20.44 -2.20 0.72
CA GLU A 151 19.75 -1.86 1.96
C GLU A 151 18.62 -0.85 1.69
N GLY A 152 17.36 -1.28 1.82
CA GLY A 152 16.20 -0.44 1.51
C GLY A 152 15.79 -0.38 0.03
N GLY A 153 16.41 -1.20 -0.83
CA GLY A 153 16.17 -1.29 -2.27
C GLY A 153 16.66 -0.07 -3.04
N LEU A 154 17.26 -0.29 -4.20
CA LEU A 154 17.84 0.76 -5.05
C LEU A 154 17.43 0.55 -6.51
N GLU A 155 16.78 1.52 -7.13
CA GLU A 155 16.66 1.59 -8.59
C GLU A 155 17.89 2.34 -9.12
N TYR A 156 18.81 1.60 -9.76
CA TYR A 156 20.13 2.12 -10.07
C TYR A 156 20.26 2.70 -11.48
N LEU A 157 19.33 2.37 -12.38
CA LEU A 157 19.32 2.88 -13.75
C LEU A 157 17.88 3.13 -14.23
N HIS A 158 17.65 4.34 -14.73
CA HIS A 158 16.48 4.69 -15.53
C HIS A 158 16.92 4.91 -16.98
N GLY A 159 16.34 4.17 -17.92
CA GLY A 159 16.62 4.32 -19.35
C GLY A 159 15.45 4.93 -20.10
N VAL A 160 15.75 5.86 -20.99
CA VAL A 160 14.74 6.44 -21.88
C VAL A 160 15.25 6.43 -23.32
N TRP A 161 14.44 5.86 -24.21
CA TRP A 161 14.62 5.92 -25.66
C TRP A 161 13.64 6.90 -26.28
N PHE A 162 14.14 7.80 -27.14
CA PHE A 162 13.35 8.84 -27.80
C PHE A 162 14.09 9.34 -29.04
N ASP A 163 13.38 9.61 -30.15
CA ASP A 163 13.94 10.15 -31.40
C ASP A 163 15.20 9.43 -31.94
N GLY A 164 15.37 8.13 -31.66
CA GLY A 164 16.56 7.38 -32.05
C GLY A 164 17.77 7.56 -31.12
N GLU A 165 17.60 8.23 -29.99
CA GLU A 165 18.61 8.47 -28.95
C GLU A 165 18.25 7.74 -27.64
N PHE A 166 19.28 7.36 -26.89
CA PHE A 166 19.15 6.76 -25.56
C PHE A 166 19.72 7.68 -24.50
N ARG A 167 19.02 7.82 -23.37
CA ARG A 167 19.50 8.55 -22.20
C ARG A 167 19.36 7.69 -20.94
N ALA A 168 20.47 7.51 -20.25
CA ALA A 168 20.55 6.84 -18.96
C ALA A 168 20.62 7.85 -17.80
N PHE A 169 19.96 7.54 -16.70
CA PHE A 169 20.09 8.24 -15.41
C PHE A 169 20.50 7.23 -14.33
N TRP A 170 21.72 7.36 -13.83
CA TRP A 170 22.34 6.41 -12.90
C TRP A 170 22.27 6.89 -11.45
N GLY A 171 22.03 5.95 -10.52
CA GLY A 171 22.02 6.20 -9.07
C GLY A 171 22.61 5.04 -8.29
N HIS A 172 23.84 5.18 -7.77
CA HIS A 172 24.55 4.08 -7.08
C HIS A 172 24.40 4.08 -5.56
N ASP A 173 23.70 5.08 -5.02
CA ASP A 173 23.29 5.19 -3.63
C ASP A 173 21.96 5.97 -3.57
N HIS A 174 21.35 6.08 -2.39
CA HIS A 174 20.05 6.76 -2.27
C HIS A 174 20.08 8.26 -2.57
N ALA A 175 21.22 8.93 -2.39
CA ALA A 175 21.33 10.35 -2.73
C ALA A 175 21.40 10.52 -4.26
N ALA A 176 22.18 9.68 -4.93
CA ALA A 176 22.27 9.62 -6.39
C ALA A 176 20.95 9.14 -7.03
N GLU A 177 20.26 8.15 -6.45
CA GLU A 177 18.92 7.69 -6.87
C GLU A 177 17.90 8.84 -6.82
N ALA A 178 17.92 9.65 -5.75
CA ALA A 178 17.07 10.84 -5.65
C ALA A 178 17.38 11.90 -6.71
N GLN A 179 18.67 12.11 -7.02
CA GLN A 179 19.11 13.03 -8.07
C GLN A 179 18.69 12.53 -9.47
N ALA A 180 18.93 11.25 -9.77
CA ALA A 180 18.53 10.61 -11.02
C ALA A 180 17.02 10.69 -11.24
N LEU A 181 16.21 10.45 -10.21
CA LEU A 181 14.76 10.64 -10.26
C LEU A 181 14.37 12.09 -10.59
N SER A 182 15.02 13.08 -9.96
CA SER A 182 14.73 14.49 -10.22
C SER A 182 15.04 14.86 -11.67
N GLU A 183 16.16 14.39 -12.20
CA GLU A 183 16.57 14.63 -13.58
C GLU A 183 15.65 13.92 -14.60
N LEU A 184 15.24 12.69 -14.31
CA LEU A 184 14.27 11.94 -15.11
C LEU A 184 12.93 12.68 -15.19
N LEU A 185 12.39 13.13 -14.07
CA LEU A 185 11.11 13.85 -14.04
C LEU A 185 11.21 15.23 -14.72
N SER A 186 12.35 15.91 -14.62
CA SER A 186 12.61 17.13 -15.40
C SER A 186 12.59 16.82 -16.90
N PHE A 187 13.27 15.75 -17.33
CA PHE A 187 13.28 15.32 -18.71
C PHE A 187 11.87 15.00 -19.23
N PHE A 188 11.07 14.25 -18.47
CA PHE A 188 9.66 13.98 -18.82
C PHE A 188 8.85 15.26 -18.97
N ARG A 189 9.03 16.23 -18.06
CA ARG A 189 8.34 17.52 -18.13
C ARG A 189 8.72 18.29 -19.38
N ASP A 190 10.00 18.52 -19.60
CA ASP A 190 10.50 19.27 -20.76
C ASP A 190 10.03 18.65 -22.08
N ARG A 191 10.04 17.31 -22.15
CA ARG A 191 9.57 16.56 -23.31
C ARG A 191 8.07 16.72 -23.54
N LEU A 192 7.24 16.57 -22.51
CA LEU A 192 5.79 16.68 -22.62
C LEU A 192 5.31 18.13 -22.84
N ASP A 193 6.07 19.12 -22.37
CA ASP A 193 5.78 20.53 -22.66
C ASP A 193 6.09 20.86 -24.13
N ALA A 194 7.18 20.33 -24.69
CA ALA A 194 7.51 20.45 -26.11
C ALA A 194 6.56 19.63 -27.01
N HIS A 195 6.08 18.49 -26.51
CA HIS A 195 5.19 17.57 -27.22
C HIS A 195 3.93 17.23 -26.39
N PRO A 196 2.92 18.11 -26.35
CA PRO A 196 1.76 17.95 -25.47
C PRO A 196 0.89 16.71 -25.74
N ALA A 197 1.04 16.07 -26.90
CA ALA A 197 0.32 14.85 -27.27
C ALA A 197 1.13 13.57 -26.97
N ALA A 198 2.43 13.69 -26.69
CA ALA A 198 3.32 12.55 -26.47
C ALA A 198 2.91 11.70 -25.26
N ARG A 199 3.31 10.44 -25.33
CA ARG A 199 3.07 9.40 -24.33
C ARG A 199 4.38 8.74 -23.91
N ILE A 200 4.33 8.14 -22.72
CA ILE A 200 5.44 7.40 -22.11
C ILE A 200 5.08 5.93 -22.14
N TYR A 201 5.69 5.15 -23.02
CA TYR A 201 5.43 3.71 -23.13
C TYR A 201 6.37 2.95 -22.21
N HIS A 202 5.85 1.93 -21.55
CA HIS A 202 6.61 1.03 -20.68
C HIS A 202 6.02 -0.38 -20.78
N TYR A 203 6.67 -1.38 -20.17
CA TYR A 203 6.27 -2.77 -20.31
C TYR A 203 6.02 -3.44 -18.95
N ALA A 204 4.73 -3.50 -18.58
CA ALA A 204 4.20 -3.98 -17.31
C ALA A 204 4.25 -2.95 -16.17
N ALA A 205 3.89 -3.38 -14.96
CA ALA A 205 3.53 -2.46 -13.87
C ALA A 205 4.73 -2.01 -13.01
N TYR A 206 5.92 -2.56 -13.23
CA TYR A 206 7.06 -2.37 -12.31
C TYR A 206 7.53 -0.91 -12.30
N GLU A 207 7.66 -0.31 -13.47
CA GLU A 207 8.13 1.03 -13.73
C GLU A 207 7.29 2.07 -12.99
N ILE A 208 5.96 1.97 -13.10
CA ILE A 208 5.02 2.87 -12.42
C ILE A 208 5.04 2.64 -10.92
N THR A 209 5.15 1.38 -10.48
CA THR A 209 5.27 1.03 -9.06
C THR A 209 6.53 1.61 -8.45
N ALA A 210 7.66 1.53 -9.16
CA ALA A 210 8.94 2.10 -8.77
C ALA A 210 8.86 3.64 -8.69
N LEU A 211 8.34 4.31 -9.73
CA LEU A 211 8.18 5.77 -9.73
C LEU A 211 7.29 6.25 -8.55
N ARG A 212 6.16 5.57 -8.29
CA ARG A 212 5.29 5.85 -7.14
C ARG A 212 6.03 5.71 -5.81
N ARG A 213 6.83 4.65 -5.66
CA ARG A 213 7.64 4.39 -4.47
C ARG A 213 8.72 5.46 -4.29
N LEU A 214 9.46 5.79 -5.35
CA LEU A 214 10.57 6.74 -5.34
C LEU A 214 10.11 8.17 -5.07
N THR A 215 9.06 8.64 -5.76
CA THR A 215 8.48 9.97 -5.55
C THR A 215 7.96 10.16 -4.13
N THR A 216 7.38 9.11 -3.52
CA THR A 216 6.95 9.12 -2.12
C THR A 216 8.12 9.06 -1.14
N LYS A 217 9.11 8.19 -1.40
CA LYS A 217 10.33 8.00 -0.58
C LYS A 217 11.14 9.29 -0.48
N TYR A 218 11.34 9.97 -1.61
CA TYR A 218 12.16 11.18 -1.69
C TYR A 218 11.37 12.48 -1.61
N GLY A 219 10.04 12.44 -1.77
CA GLY A 219 9.20 13.64 -1.80
C GLY A 219 9.49 14.55 -3.00
N ILE A 220 9.85 13.94 -4.14
CA ILE A 220 10.23 14.62 -5.40
C ILE A 220 9.13 14.35 -6.43
N GLY A 221 8.66 15.41 -7.10
CA GLY A 221 7.79 15.31 -8.28
C GLY A 221 6.46 14.58 -8.07
N GLU A 222 5.96 14.52 -6.83
CA GLU A 222 4.73 13.81 -6.47
C GLU A 222 3.49 14.29 -7.23
N ALA A 223 3.26 15.61 -7.32
CA ALA A 223 2.10 16.15 -8.02
C ALA A 223 2.21 15.96 -9.54
N PHE A 224 3.44 16.06 -10.07
CA PHE A 224 3.70 15.82 -11.48
C PHE A 224 3.41 14.36 -11.86
N LEU A 225 3.91 13.39 -11.09
CA LEU A 225 3.57 11.99 -11.33
C LEU A 225 2.07 11.75 -11.26
N ASP A 226 1.37 12.34 -10.28
CA ASP A 226 -0.09 12.23 -10.16
C ASP A 226 -0.81 12.83 -11.38
N ARG A 227 -0.33 13.94 -11.95
CA ARG A 227 -0.83 14.47 -13.22
C ARG A 227 -0.65 13.47 -14.35
N LEU A 228 0.56 12.93 -14.52
CA LEU A 228 0.84 11.96 -15.58
C LEU A 228 -0.06 10.72 -15.48
N LEU A 229 -0.34 10.25 -14.26
CA LEU A 229 -1.26 9.14 -14.01
C LEU A 229 -2.71 9.48 -14.36
N ARG A 230 -3.19 10.68 -13.99
CA ARG A 230 -4.57 11.15 -14.28
C ARG A 230 -4.80 11.39 -15.77
N GLU A 231 -3.82 11.99 -16.44
CA GLU A 231 -3.80 12.19 -17.89
C GLU A 231 -3.54 10.89 -18.67
N ARG A 232 -3.28 9.77 -17.98
CA ARG A 232 -2.93 8.48 -18.57
C ARG A 232 -1.79 8.63 -19.59
N ARG A 233 -0.75 9.37 -19.21
CA ARG A 233 0.45 9.60 -20.04
C ARG A 233 1.29 8.35 -20.19
N PHE A 234 1.29 7.50 -19.17
CA PHE A 234 1.91 6.19 -19.21
C PHE A 234 1.03 5.18 -19.94
N VAL A 235 1.59 4.49 -20.91
CA VAL A 235 0.93 3.45 -21.71
C VAL A 235 1.63 2.12 -21.45
N ASP A 236 0.93 1.23 -20.75
CA ASP A 236 1.40 -0.13 -20.47
C ASP A 236 1.16 -1.03 -21.69
N LEU A 237 2.23 -1.31 -22.45
CA LEU A 237 2.14 -2.18 -23.61
C LEU A 237 1.89 -3.64 -23.25
N PHE A 238 2.26 -4.09 -22.05
CA PHE A 238 1.93 -5.43 -21.58
C PHE A 238 0.41 -5.59 -21.41
N ALA A 239 -0.26 -4.58 -20.84
CA ALA A 239 -1.72 -4.55 -20.75
C ALA A 239 -2.40 -4.52 -22.13
N VAL A 240 -1.85 -3.76 -23.08
CA VAL A 240 -2.33 -3.73 -24.48
C VAL A 240 -2.22 -5.12 -25.11
N VAL A 241 -1.07 -5.79 -24.98
CA VAL A 241 -0.84 -7.14 -25.50
C VAL A 241 -1.82 -8.14 -24.88
N ARG A 242 -1.89 -8.19 -23.53
CA ARG A 242 -2.72 -9.15 -22.79
C ARG A 242 -4.20 -9.00 -23.11
N GLY A 243 -4.68 -7.76 -23.27
CA GLY A 243 -6.07 -7.47 -23.61
C GLY A 243 -6.38 -7.54 -25.11
N GLY A 244 -5.37 -7.36 -25.98
CA GLY A 244 -5.55 -7.23 -27.42
C GLY A 244 -5.38 -8.53 -28.20
N LEU A 245 -4.54 -9.46 -27.74
CA LEU A 245 -4.21 -10.67 -28.48
C LEU A 245 -3.91 -11.89 -27.60
N ILE A 246 -3.91 -13.06 -28.24
CA ILE A 246 -3.40 -14.32 -27.70
C ILE A 246 -2.23 -14.71 -28.59
N GLY A 247 -1.02 -14.72 -28.05
CA GLY A 247 0.21 -15.06 -28.76
C GLY A 247 0.58 -16.53 -28.60
N SER A 248 1.27 -17.08 -29.60
CA SER A 248 1.73 -18.47 -29.61
C SER A 248 2.97 -18.76 -28.75
N GLU A 249 3.54 -17.73 -28.11
CA GLU A 249 4.76 -17.86 -27.31
C GLU A 249 4.49 -18.44 -25.91
N ALA A 250 5.54 -18.93 -25.26
CA ALA A 250 5.44 -19.60 -23.96
C ALA A 250 4.98 -18.66 -22.83
N ASN A 251 5.31 -17.37 -22.95
CA ASN A 251 4.92 -16.33 -22.02
C ASN A 251 4.82 -14.98 -22.77
N TYR A 252 4.43 -13.94 -22.02
CA TYR A 252 4.23 -12.59 -22.53
C TYR A 252 5.29 -11.63 -21.98
N SER A 253 6.52 -12.10 -21.77
CA SER A 253 7.65 -11.18 -21.57
C SER A 253 7.96 -10.44 -22.86
N ILE A 254 8.52 -9.24 -22.78
CA ILE A 254 8.88 -8.46 -23.98
C ILE A 254 9.78 -9.27 -24.93
N LYS A 255 10.72 -10.05 -24.37
CA LYS A 255 11.61 -10.97 -25.10
C LYS A 255 10.89 -12.05 -25.87
N SER A 256 9.82 -12.61 -25.30
CA SER A 256 8.99 -13.55 -26.04
C SER A 256 8.24 -12.84 -27.17
N MET A 257 7.84 -11.58 -26.96
CA MET A 257 7.11 -10.82 -27.97
C MET A 257 7.96 -10.38 -29.17
N GLU A 258 9.28 -10.29 -29.01
CA GLU A 258 10.24 -10.03 -30.10
C GLU A 258 10.13 -10.97 -31.29
N ALA A 259 9.66 -12.19 -31.07
CA ALA A 259 9.40 -13.16 -32.13
C ALA A 259 8.42 -12.62 -33.19
N PHE A 260 7.48 -11.74 -32.81
CA PHE A 260 6.42 -11.25 -33.69
C PHE A 260 6.80 -10.07 -34.57
N TYR A 261 7.80 -9.29 -34.16
CA TYR A 261 8.32 -8.15 -34.93
C TYR A 261 9.74 -8.39 -35.46
N GLY A 262 10.19 -9.66 -35.44
CA GLY A 262 11.35 -10.11 -36.19
C GLY A 262 12.70 -9.66 -35.62
N ARG A 263 12.73 -9.22 -34.36
CA ARG A 263 13.98 -8.83 -33.69
C ARG A 263 14.86 -10.06 -33.47
N LYS A 264 16.12 -9.98 -33.88
CA LYS A 264 17.15 -10.99 -33.59
C LYS A 264 18.10 -10.40 -32.56
N ARG A 265 18.15 -10.97 -31.36
CA ARG A 265 19.16 -10.60 -30.35
C ARG A 265 20.48 -11.31 -30.69
N ASP A 266 21.56 -10.55 -30.82
CA ASP A 266 22.92 -11.11 -30.82
C ASP A 266 23.38 -11.26 -29.35
N GLY A 267 23.55 -12.49 -28.87
CA GLY A 267 24.09 -12.78 -27.53
C GLY A 267 23.22 -13.67 -26.62
N GLU A 268 23.81 -14.24 -25.57
CA GLU A 268 23.09 -15.02 -24.56
C GLU A 268 22.09 -14.13 -23.80
N VAL A 269 20.87 -14.66 -23.61
CA VAL A 269 19.77 -13.95 -22.95
C VAL A 269 20.09 -13.74 -21.47
N LYS A 270 20.57 -12.55 -21.09
CA LYS A 270 20.58 -12.12 -19.69
C LYS A 270 19.13 -11.91 -19.25
N THR A 271 18.70 -12.53 -18.14
CA THR A 271 17.37 -12.33 -17.54
C THR A 271 17.39 -11.11 -16.62
N ALA A 272 16.23 -10.62 -16.13
CA ALA A 272 16.18 -9.56 -15.12
C ALA A 272 16.95 -9.93 -13.82
N GLY A 273 16.98 -11.22 -13.45
CA GLY A 273 17.86 -11.68 -12.37
C GLY A 273 19.36 -11.60 -12.72
N GLY A 274 19.69 -11.57 -14.01
CA GLY A 274 21.03 -11.39 -14.53
C GLY A 274 21.55 -9.96 -14.40
N SER A 275 20.69 -8.93 -14.52
CA SER A 275 21.11 -7.53 -14.32
C SER A 275 21.44 -7.26 -12.86
N VAL A 276 20.63 -7.77 -11.91
CA VAL A 276 20.91 -7.70 -10.45
C VAL A 276 22.26 -8.34 -10.10
N VAL A 277 22.51 -9.57 -10.58
CA VAL A 277 23.79 -10.27 -10.30
C VAL A 277 24.98 -9.54 -10.94
N ALA A 278 24.79 -9.00 -12.15
CA ALA A 278 25.82 -8.19 -12.80
C ALA A 278 26.10 -6.92 -11.99
N TYR A 279 25.07 -6.21 -11.53
CA TYR A 279 25.23 -4.99 -10.75
C TYR A 279 25.93 -5.24 -9.41
N GLU A 280 25.55 -6.28 -8.67
CA GLU A 280 26.24 -6.66 -7.44
C GLU A 280 27.71 -7.02 -7.69
N ARG A 281 28.01 -7.72 -8.80
CA ARG A 281 29.40 -7.97 -9.20
C ARG A 281 30.15 -6.68 -9.48
N TRP A 282 29.53 -5.70 -10.16
CA TRP A 282 30.15 -4.39 -10.37
C TRP A 282 30.43 -3.67 -9.04
N ARG A 283 29.54 -3.75 -8.06
CA ARG A 283 29.78 -3.14 -6.74
C ARG A 283 30.97 -3.76 -6.01
N GLU A 284 31.25 -5.04 -6.24
CA GLU A 284 32.43 -5.73 -5.71
C GLU A 284 33.72 -5.42 -6.49
N THR A 285 33.64 -5.37 -7.83
CA THR A 285 34.84 -5.31 -8.70
C THR A 285 35.20 -3.90 -9.18
N GLY A 286 34.22 -3.00 -9.29
CA GLY A 286 34.35 -1.69 -9.94
C GLY A 286 34.56 -1.74 -11.45
N ASP A 287 34.27 -2.87 -12.11
CA ASP A 287 34.53 -3.08 -13.53
C ASP A 287 33.50 -2.36 -14.43
N GLN A 288 33.91 -1.26 -15.06
CA GLN A 288 33.04 -0.42 -15.88
C GLN A 288 32.37 -1.18 -17.03
N GLN A 289 33.00 -2.22 -17.58
CA GLN A 289 32.40 -3.02 -18.65
C GLN A 289 31.05 -3.62 -18.23
N ILE A 290 30.89 -3.92 -16.94
CA ILE A 290 29.63 -4.46 -16.42
C ILE A 290 28.51 -3.41 -16.48
N LEU A 291 28.79 -2.15 -16.14
CA LEU A 291 27.80 -1.07 -16.26
C LEU A 291 27.47 -0.81 -17.73
N ASP A 292 28.46 -0.81 -18.61
CA ASP A 292 28.25 -0.63 -20.05
C ASP A 292 27.34 -1.74 -20.61
N GLU A 293 27.54 -2.99 -20.18
CA GLU A 293 26.67 -4.12 -20.55
C GLU A 293 25.25 -4.02 -19.99
N ILE A 294 25.08 -3.44 -18.80
CA ILE A 294 23.76 -3.19 -18.20
C ILE A 294 23.05 -2.05 -18.96
N GLU A 295 23.77 -0.97 -19.28
CA GLU A 295 23.24 0.15 -20.05
C GLU A 295 22.76 -0.31 -21.44
N ASP A 296 23.58 -1.09 -22.13
CA ASP A 296 23.23 -1.64 -23.44
C ASP A 296 22.02 -2.58 -23.38
N TYR A 297 21.91 -3.37 -22.32
CA TYR A 297 20.77 -4.24 -22.09
C TYR A 297 19.47 -3.43 -21.93
N ASN A 298 19.49 -2.41 -21.06
CA ASN A 298 18.34 -1.55 -20.79
C ASN A 298 17.96 -0.68 -22.02
N ARG A 299 18.96 -0.20 -22.77
CA ARG A 299 18.76 0.46 -24.07
C ARG A 299 18.05 -0.46 -25.06
N VAL A 300 18.47 -1.71 -25.16
CA VAL A 300 17.86 -2.72 -26.03
C VAL A 300 16.40 -2.95 -25.67
N ASP A 301 16.07 -3.04 -24.37
CA ASP A 301 14.69 -3.23 -23.91
C ASP A 301 13.80 -1.98 -24.17
N CYS A 302 14.35 -0.76 -24.06
CA CYS A 302 13.64 0.46 -24.46
C CYS A 302 13.32 0.48 -25.97
N ILE A 303 14.29 0.13 -26.83
CA ILE A 303 14.07 0.00 -28.28
C ILE A 303 13.05 -1.09 -28.58
N SER A 304 13.11 -2.21 -27.86
CA SER A 304 12.16 -3.33 -28.01
C SER A 304 10.72 -2.89 -27.69
N THR A 305 10.57 -1.97 -26.73
CA THR A 305 9.28 -1.36 -26.37
C THR A 305 8.74 -0.48 -27.51
N GLU A 306 9.60 0.27 -28.21
CA GLU A 306 9.22 1.02 -29.43
C GLU A 306 8.78 0.10 -30.57
N GLU A 307 9.60 -0.90 -30.89
CA GLU A 307 9.30 -1.86 -31.95
C GLU A 307 7.99 -2.62 -31.66
N LEU A 308 7.75 -2.97 -30.40
CA LEU A 308 6.49 -3.58 -29.98
C LEU A 308 5.31 -2.61 -30.19
N ARG A 309 5.45 -1.34 -29.82
CA ARG A 309 4.41 -0.31 -30.05
C ARG A 309 4.08 -0.22 -31.53
N ASP A 310 5.08 -0.13 -32.38
CA ASP A 310 4.92 -0.02 -33.84
C ASP A 310 4.25 -1.26 -34.43
N TRP A 311 4.64 -2.45 -33.98
CA TRP A 311 4.01 -3.70 -34.38
C TRP A 311 2.56 -3.78 -33.94
N LEU A 312 2.25 -3.40 -32.69
CA LEU A 312 0.87 -3.36 -32.17
C LEU A 312 0.00 -2.41 -32.98
N VAL A 313 0.52 -1.25 -33.36
CA VAL A 313 -0.16 -0.31 -34.26
C VAL A 313 -0.43 -0.96 -35.62
N GLY A 314 0.53 -1.71 -36.16
CA GLY A 314 0.40 -2.41 -37.44
C GLY A 314 -0.67 -3.51 -37.45
N ILE A 315 -0.91 -4.19 -36.32
CA ILE A 315 -1.91 -5.27 -36.20
C ILE A 315 -3.25 -4.81 -35.62
N ARG A 316 -3.34 -3.55 -35.16
CA ARG A 316 -4.54 -2.99 -34.54
C ARG A 316 -5.71 -3.01 -35.53
N PRO A 317 -6.91 -3.49 -35.14
CA PRO A 317 -8.12 -3.39 -35.96
C PRO A 317 -8.45 -1.94 -36.32
N THR A 318 -9.10 -1.73 -37.46
CA THR A 318 -9.60 -0.40 -37.85
C THR A 318 -10.69 0.06 -36.88
N ALA A 319 -10.32 0.92 -35.94
CA ALA A 319 -11.20 1.56 -34.96
C ALA A 319 -10.69 2.97 -34.65
N PRO A 320 -11.53 3.89 -34.15
CA PRO A 320 -11.08 5.20 -33.68
C PRO A 320 -9.99 5.07 -32.63
N TRP A 321 -9.00 5.94 -32.63
CA TRP A 321 -7.98 5.99 -31.59
C TRP A 321 -8.60 6.40 -30.24
N PRO A 322 -8.18 5.77 -29.13
CA PRO A 322 -8.67 6.15 -27.81
C PRO A 322 -8.11 7.52 -27.41
N VAL A 323 -8.95 8.34 -26.79
CA VAL A 323 -8.52 9.57 -26.12
C VAL A 323 -8.28 9.23 -24.65
N LEU A 324 -7.01 9.23 -24.24
CA LEU A 324 -6.62 8.83 -22.90
C LEU A 324 -6.47 10.03 -21.97
N GLY A 325 -7.22 9.98 -20.87
CA GLY A 325 -7.15 10.94 -19.76
C GLY A 325 -7.80 12.29 -20.06
N GLN A 326 -7.97 13.08 -19.00
CA GLN A 326 -8.34 14.50 -19.08
C GLN A 326 -7.18 15.33 -18.55
N ASP A 327 -7.07 16.58 -19.01
CA ASP A 327 -6.06 17.52 -18.53
C ASP A 327 -6.13 17.65 -16.99
N ALA A 328 -4.99 17.37 -16.34
CA ALA A 328 -4.84 17.43 -14.90
C ALA A 328 -3.82 18.49 -14.46
N GLY A 329 -3.33 19.32 -15.39
CA GLY A 329 -2.45 20.47 -15.11
C GLY A 329 -2.96 21.40 -14.00
N PRO A 330 -4.25 21.77 -13.96
CA PRO A 330 -4.77 22.60 -12.87
C PRO A 330 -4.64 21.96 -11.49
N LYS A 331 -4.79 20.62 -11.40
CA LYS A 331 -4.64 19.92 -10.12
C LYS A 331 -3.17 19.82 -9.72
N GLU A 332 -2.27 19.55 -10.66
CA GLU A 332 -0.82 19.60 -10.40
C GLU A 332 -0.46 20.96 -9.79
N ALA A 333 -0.86 22.05 -10.45
CA ALA A 333 -0.56 23.40 -10.00
C ALA A 333 -1.11 23.70 -8.60
N GLU A 334 -2.33 23.26 -8.28
CA GLU A 334 -2.91 23.38 -6.94
C GLU A 334 -2.10 22.61 -5.89
N GLU A 335 -1.71 21.38 -6.20
CA GLU A 335 -1.01 20.49 -5.28
C GLU A 335 0.46 20.88 -5.06
N ASP A 336 1.14 21.35 -6.10
CA ASP A 336 2.48 21.91 -6.02
C ASP A 336 2.46 23.26 -5.28
N ALA A 337 1.48 24.13 -5.56
CA ALA A 337 1.34 25.40 -4.85
C ALA A 337 1.09 25.21 -3.35
N ASP A 338 0.26 24.24 -2.93
CA ASP A 338 0.06 23.93 -1.51
C ASP A 338 1.34 23.40 -0.85
N THR A 339 2.07 22.52 -1.54
CA THR A 339 3.33 21.95 -1.04
C THR A 339 4.40 23.03 -0.92
N GLU A 340 4.52 23.90 -1.92
CA GLU A 340 5.49 25.00 -1.93
C GLU A 340 5.12 26.08 -0.91
N ALA A 341 3.84 26.41 -0.74
CA ALA A 341 3.38 27.31 0.30
C ALA A 341 3.76 26.79 1.71
N LEU A 342 3.63 25.48 1.95
CA LEU A 342 4.07 24.87 3.20
C LEU A 342 5.60 24.96 3.37
N ARG A 343 6.37 24.65 2.32
CA ARG A 343 7.85 24.78 2.35
C ARG A 343 8.28 26.22 2.63
N SER A 344 7.71 27.18 1.92
CA SER A 344 7.98 28.61 2.08
C SER A 344 7.63 29.11 3.48
N MET A 345 6.48 28.71 4.04
CA MET A 345 6.09 29.06 5.41
C MET A 345 7.09 28.51 6.44
N LEU A 346 7.50 27.25 6.29
CA LEU A 346 8.49 26.63 7.16
C LEU A 346 9.86 27.30 7.02
N ALA A 347 10.29 27.60 5.80
CA ALA A 347 11.54 28.29 5.52
C ALA A 347 11.60 29.66 6.23
N ALA A 348 10.50 30.40 6.23
CA ALA A 348 10.37 31.72 6.87
C ALA A 348 10.25 31.69 8.41
N SER A 349 9.99 30.54 9.02
CA SER A 349 9.67 30.43 10.46
C SER A 349 10.83 30.63 11.44
N GLY A 350 12.08 30.68 10.96
CA GLY A 350 13.28 30.72 11.80
C GLY A 350 13.49 29.47 12.68
N LEU A 351 12.73 28.39 12.44
CA LEU A 351 12.90 27.12 13.15
C LEU A 351 14.19 26.39 12.72
N PRO A 352 14.79 25.58 13.62
CA PRO A 352 15.84 24.64 13.27
C PRO A 352 15.44 23.72 12.11
N GLN A 353 16.41 23.31 11.28
CA GLN A 353 16.17 22.54 10.06
C GLN A 353 15.41 21.24 10.33
N ASP A 354 15.85 20.47 11.33
CA ASP A 354 15.22 19.22 11.77
C ASP A 354 13.74 19.40 12.15
N ARG A 355 13.42 20.53 12.79
CA ARG A 355 12.04 20.86 13.15
C ARG A 355 11.21 21.25 11.94
N ARG A 356 11.79 21.96 10.96
CA ARG A 356 11.13 22.25 9.69
C ARG A 356 10.82 20.98 8.92
N ASP A 357 11.77 20.05 8.84
CA ASP A 357 11.62 18.77 8.13
C ASP A 357 10.54 17.89 8.77
N MET A 358 10.49 17.85 10.11
CA MET A 358 9.45 17.13 10.85
C MET A 358 8.06 17.73 10.60
N LEU A 359 7.90 19.06 10.71
CA LEU A 359 6.62 19.73 10.46
C LEU A 359 6.16 19.60 9.01
N PHE A 360 7.09 19.67 8.05
CA PHE A 360 6.80 19.39 6.65
C PHE A 360 6.24 17.98 6.48
N SER A 361 6.95 16.99 7.03
CA SER A 361 6.56 15.57 6.96
C SER A 361 5.17 15.33 7.56
N LEU A 362 4.86 15.94 8.70
CA LEU A 362 3.52 15.89 9.31
C LEU A 362 2.44 16.55 8.44
N GLY A 363 2.76 17.70 7.83
CA GLY A 363 1.83 18.47 7.01
C GLY A 363 1.42 17.79 5.70
N VAL A 364 2.25 16.87 5.19
CA VAL A 364 1.99 16.11 3.95
C VAL A 364 1.61 14.65 4.21
N PHE A 365 1.76 14.15 5.44
CA PHE A 365 1.57 12.75 5.82
C PHE A 365 0.24 12.16 5.32
N HIS A 366 -0.90 12.77 5.67
CA HIS A 366 -2.20 12.21 5.31
C HIS A 366 -2.48 12.18 3.80
N LYS A 367 -1.92 13.14 3.05
CA LYS A 367 -2.02 13.14 1.59
C LYS A 367 -1.23 11.99 1.00
N ARG A 368 0.00 11.76 1.48
CA ARG A 368 0.86 10.64 1.06
C ARG A 368 0.24 9.29 1.39
N GLU A 369 -0.25 9.10 2.62
CA GLU A 369 -0.86 7.85 3.07
C GLU A 369 -2.16 7.49 2.33
N ALA A 370 -2.84 8.47 1.74
CA ALA A 370 -4.03 8.21 0.93
C ALA A 370 -3.69 7.62 -0.44
N LYS A 371 -2.52 7.93 -1.02
CA LYS A 371 -2.14 7.57 -2.40
C LYS A 371 -2.12 6.06 -2.66
N PRO A 372 -1.49 5.20 -1.82
CA PRO A 372 -1.46 3.76 -2.07
C PRO A 372 -2.86 3.14 -2.22
N ALA A 373 -3.81 3.59 -1.40
CA ALA A 373 -5.19 3.12 -1.49
C ALA A 373 -5.89 3.60 -2.77
N GLN A 374 -5.63 4.83 -3.21
CA GLN A 374 -6.15 5.35 -4.49
C GLN A 374 -5.58 4.56 -5.66
N TRP A 375 -4.26 4.40 -5.69
CA TRP A 375 -3.54 3.63 -6.70
C TRP A 375 -4.05 2.19 -6.78
N ALA A 376 -4.24 1.51 -5.64
CA ALA A 376 -4.77 0.15 -5.61
C ALA A 376 -6.16 0.03 -6.27
N VAL A 377 -7.02 1.05 -6.15
CA VAL A 377 -8.31 1.08 -6.84
C VAL A 377 -8.13 1.20 -8.35
N PHE A 378 -7.30 2.13 -8.81
CA PHE A 378 -7.06 2.33 -10.25
C PHE A 378 -6.35 1.13 -10.90
N ASP A 379 -5.35 0.57 -10.22
CA ASP A 379 -4.64 -0.62 -10.69
C ASP A 379 -5.60 -1.82 -10.76
N SER A 380 -6.50 -1.96 -9.78
CA SER A 380 -7.54 -2.99 -9.80
C SER A 380 -8.50 -2.82 -10.98
N VAL A 381 -8.86 -1.59 -11.37
CA VAL A 381 -9.73 -1.35 -12.54
C VAL A 381 -9.08 -1.80 -13.86
N GLY A 382 -7.75 -1.75 -13.97
CA GLY A 382 -7.02 -2.17 -15.16
C GLY A 382 -6.85 -3.70 -15.31
N LYS A 383 -7.17 -4.49 -14.29
CA LYS A 383 -6.98 -5.95 -14.29
C LYS A 383 -8.05 -6.68 -15.10
N ASP A 384 -7.66 -7.80 -15.69
CA ASP A 384 -8.60 -8.74 -16.30
C ASP A 384 -9.43 -9.46 -15.23
N GLU A 385 -10.61 -9.98 -15.62
CA GLU A 385 -11.55 -10.62 -14.67
C GLU A 385 -10.92 -11.80 -13.94
N ASP A 386 -10.14 -12.64 -14.63
CA ASP A 386 -9.44 -13.78 -14.01
C ASP A 386 -8.42 -13.31 -12.95
N ASP A 387 -7.69 -12.23 -13.21
CA ASP A 387 -6.72 -11.67 -12.27
C ASP A 387 -7.42 -11.03 -11.05
N LEU A 388 -8.62 -10.47 -11.26
CA LEU A 388 -9.46 -9.94 -10.19
C LEU A 388 -10.11 -11.02 -9.33
N ILE A 389 -10.41 -12.19 -9.91
CA ILE A 389 -10.90 -13.36 -9.17
C ILE A 389 -9.83 -13.88 -8.20
N ASP A 390 -8.55 -13.77 -8.56
CA ASP A 390 -7.44 -14.16 -7.70
C ASP A 390 -6.97 -13.03 -6.76
N ASP A 391 -7.57 -11.82 -6.86
CA ASP A 391 -7.26 -10.66 -6.03
C ASP A 391 -8.11 -10.62 -4.74
N LEU A 392 -7.45 -10.82 -3.60
CA LEU A 392 -8.10 -10.82 -2.28
C LEU A 392 -8.81 -9.50 -1.94
N ASP A 393 -8.42 -8.37 -2.51
CA ASP A 393 -9.00 -7.06 -2.22
C ASP A 393 -10.14 -6.67 -3.18
N ALA A 394 -10.43 -7.52 -4.19
CA ALA A 394 -11.53 -7.36 -5.13
C ALA A 394 -12.61 -8.45 -4.95
N LEU A 395 -13.70 -8.32 -5.71
CA LEU A 395 -14.67 -9.38 -5.97
C LEU A 395 -15.23 -9.19 -7.39
N ALA A 396 -14.87 -10.09 -8.30
CA ALA A 396 -15.22 -10.00 -9.71
C ALA A 396 -16.28 -11.03 -10.15
N GLY A 397 -16.85 -10.81 -11.34
CA GLY A 397 -17.83 -11.69 -11.94
C GLY A 397 -19.19 -11.71 -11.21
N LEU A 398 -19.62 -10.59 -10.64
CA LEU A 398 -20.93 -10.53 -9.98
C LEU A 398 -22.04 -10.52 -11.04
N GLU A 399 -23.01 -11.40 -10.86
CA GLU A 399 -24.21 -11.52 -11.68
C GLU A 399 -25.45 -11.23 -10.85
N ALA A 400 -26.26 -10.27 -11.29
CA ALA A 400 -27.47 -9.90 -10.57
C ALA A 400 -28.46 -11.07 -10.51
N THR A 401 -29.02 -11.30 -9.33
CA THR A 401 -30.01 -12.36 -9.08
C THR A 401 -31.45 -11.84 -9.02
N GLY A 402 -31.62 -10.51 -9.05
CA GLY A 402 -32.91 -9.83 -8.96
C GLY A 402 -32.80 -8.36 -9.36
N PRO A 403 -33.91 -7.61 -9.31
CA PRO A 403 -33.93 -6.18 -9.60
C PRO A 403 -33.22 -5.36 -8.51
N VAL A 404 -32.98 -4.08 -8.79
CA VAL A 404 -32.57 -3.11 -7.77
C VAL A 404 -33.77 -2.80 -6.88
N GLU A 405 -33.60 -2.91 -5.56
CA GLU A 405 -34.63 -2.68 -4.56
C GLU A 405 -34.33 -1.48 -3.67
N GLN A 406 -35.37 -0.77 -3.22
CA GLN A 406 -35.21 0.36 -2.32
C GLN A 406 -35.06 -0.11 -0.87
N VAL A 407 -33.97 0.31 -0.22
CA VAL A 407 -33.69 0.06 1.19
C VAL A 407 -33.55 1.40 1.92
N LYS A 408 -34.65 1.84 2.57
CA LYS A 408 -34.78 3.16 3.19
C LYS A 408 -34.55 4.28 2.15
N ARG A 409 -33.46 5.05 2.27
CA ARG A 409 -33.05 6.12 1.34
C ARG A 409 -31.98 5.68 0.34
N SER A 410 -31.71 4.39 0.26
CA SER A 410 -30.65 3.80 -0.58
C SER A 410 -31.26 2.76 -1.52
N MET A 411 -30.47 2.35 -2.51
CA MET A 411 -30.79 1.24 -3.41
C MET A 411 -29.87 0.07 -3.13
N ALA A 412 -30.37 -1.15 -3.20
CA ALA A 412 -29.59 -2.36 -3.02
C ALA A 412 -29.89 -3.37 -4.13
N ARG A 413 -28.92 -4.21 -4.46
CA ARG A 413 -29.09 -5.30 -5.42
C ARG A 413 -28.28 -6.51 -4.98
N THR A 414 -28.87 -7.69 -5.14
CA THR A 414 -28.23 -8.96 -4.77
C THR A 414 -27.63 -9.65 -5.99
N TYR A 415 -26.41 -10.13 -5.81
CA TYR A 415 -25.59 -10.76 -6.83
C TYR A 415 -25.13 -12.15 -6.39
N ARG A 416 -24.88 -13.02 -7.37
CA ARG A 416 -24.08 -14.24 -7.24
C ARG A 416 -22.69 -13.98 -7.78
N PHE A 417 -21.67 -14.62 -7.21
CA PHE A 417 -20.28 -14.51 -7.66
C PHE A 417 -19.61 -15.89 -7.83
N PRO A 418 -18.56 -16.03 -8.67
CA PRO A 418 -17.81 -17.28 -8.80
C PRO A 418 -17.00 -17.59 -7.54
N GLN A 419 -16.55 -18.84 -7.39
CA GLN A 419 -15.71 -19.21 -6.25
C GLN A 419 -14.38 -18.46 -6.30
N GLN A 420 -14.15 -17.62 -5.29
CA GLN A 420 -12.96 -16.78 -5.15
C GLN A 420 -12.70 -16.46 -3.68
N GLU A 421 -11.45 -16.16 -3.33
CA GLU A 421 -11.08 -15.68 -2.00
C GLU A 421 -11.18 -14.15 -1.95
N THR A 422 -11.63 -13.59 -0.82
CA THR A 422 -11.75 -12.14 -0.68
C THR A 422 -11.71 -11.68 0.77
N LYS A 423 -11.14 -10.51 1.00
CA LYS A 423 -11.14 -9.75 2.25
C LYS A 423 -12.37 -8.85 2.37
N LEU A 424 -13.22 -8.77 1.34
CA LEU A 424 -14.50 -8.05 1.43
C LEU A 424 -15.46 -8.78 2.39
N ARG A 425 -16.21 -8.01 3.18
CA ARG A 425 -17.13 -8.52 4.21
C ARG A 425 -18.25 -7.53 4.49
N ARG A 426 -19.34 -8.05 5.06
CA ARG A 426 -20.49 -7.27 5.51
C ARG A 426 -20.09 -6.04 6.33
N GLY A 427 -20.72 -4.91 6.06
CA GLY A 427 -20.51 -3.65 6.77
C GLY A 427 -19.29 -2.85 6.32
N ARG A 428 -18.53 -3.36 5.34
CA ARG A 428 -17.41 -2.65 4.71
C ARG A 428 -17.84 -2.05 3.39
N ASN A 429 -17.00 -1.17 2.88
CA ASN A 429 -17.17 -0.55 1.59
C ASN A 429 -16.29 -1.23 0.54
N ALA A 430 -16.64 -0.96 -0.71
CA ALA A 430 -15.87 -1.29 -1.89
C ALA A 430 -16.07 -0.16 -2.89
N THR A 431 -15.30 -0.17 -3.97
CA THR A 431 -15.47 0.82 -5.05
C THR A 431 -15.99 0.17 -6.33
N VAL A 432 -16.72 0.97 -7.12
CA VAL A 432 -17.18 0.65 -8.47
C VAL A 432 -16.67 1.75 -9.40
N PRO A 433 -16.05 1.41 -10.54
CA PRO A 433 -15.57 2.40 -11.50
C PRO A 433 -16.73 3.23 -12.06
N VAL A 434 -16.45 4.51 -12.33
CA VAL A 434 -17.38 5.46 -12.93
C VAL A 434 -16.73 6.01 -14.18
N VAL A 435 -17.49 6.07 -15.28
CA VAL A 435 -17.02 6.68 -16.53
C VAL A 435 -16.79 8.17 -16.29
N ASP A 436 -15.61 8.67 -16.67
CA ASP A 436 -15.21 10.08 -16.58
C ASP A 436 -15.27 10.70 -15.17
N GLY A 437 -15.05 9.89 -14.12
CA GLY A 437 -15.07 10.38 -12.74
C GLY A 437 -14.34 9.48 -11.74
N PRO A 438 -14.18 9.94 -10.49
CA PRO A 438 -13.59 9.13 -9.45
C PRO A 438 -14.46 7.90 -9.15
N PRO A 439 -13.85 6.76 -8.78
CA PRO A 439 -14.57 5.56 -8.37
C PRO A 439 -15.62 5.87 -7.29
N ALA A 440 -16.79 5.26 -7.42
CA ALA A 440 -17.87 5.45 -6.47
C ALA A 440 -17.79 4.41 -5.35
N THR A 441 -17.82 4.89 -4.10
CA THR A 441 -17.98 4.00 -2.94
C THR A 441 -19.37 3.40 -2.87
N VAL A 442 -19.44 2.08 -2.70
CA VAL A 442 -20.63 1.29 -2.38
C VAL A 442 -20.43 0.53 -1.07
N SER A 443 -21.51 0.12 -0.43
CA SER A 443 -21.47 -0.59 0.86
C SER A 443 -21.96 -2.03 0.70
N ILE A 444 -21.32 -2.97 1.41
CA ILE A 444 -21.71 -4.38 1.43
C ILE A 444 -22.71 -4.59 2.56
N GLN A 445 -23.99 -4.72 2.21
CA GLN A 445 -25.07 -4.86 3.19
C GLN A 445 -25.10 -6.27 3.79
N GLU A 446 -24.96 -7.29 2.94
CA GLU A 446 -24.97 -8.71 3.30
C GLU A 446 -23.99 -9.47 2.41
N MET A 447 -23.42 -10.55 2.94
CA MET A 447 -22.53 -11.43 2.19
C MET A 447 -22.61 -12.84 2.78
N ASP A 448 -22.90 -13.81 1.91
CA ASP A 448 -22.85 -15.24 2.20
C ASP A 448 -21.82 -15.90 1.27
N ARG A 449 -20.69 -16.28 1.85
CA ARG A 449 -19.58 -16.90 1.11
C ARG A 449 -19.87 -18.35 0.72
N THR A 450 -20.71 -19.04 1.48
CA THR A 450 -21.09 -20.43 1.21
C THR A 450 -22.11 -20.49 0.07
N ALA A 451 -23.14 -19.65 0.12
CA ALA A 451 -24.11 -19.53 -0.96
C ALA A 451 -23.56 -18.77 -2.19
N ARG A 452 -22.40 -18.13 -2.06
CA ARG A 452 -21.78 -17.22 -3.04
C ARG A 452 -22.73 -16.11 -3.45
N GLN A 453 -23.28 -15.40 -2.47
CA GLN A 453 -24.20 -14.29 -2.67
C GLN A 453 -23.75 -13.04 -1.90
N ILE A 454 -23.99 -11.88 -2.50
CA ILE A 454 -23.64 -10.58 -1.93
C ILE A 454 -24.73 -9.57 -2.24
N THR A 455 -25.10 -8.74 -1.27
CA THR A 455 -26.03 -7.63 -1.47
C THR A 455 -25.25 -6.33 -1.37
N VAL A 456 -25.14 -5.63 -2.50
CA VAL A 456 -24.44 -4.35 -2.64
C VAL A 456 -25.45 -3.22 -2.55
N LYS A 457 -25.10 -2.18 -1.81
CA LYS A 457 -25.96 -1.02 -1.56
C LYS A 457 -25.26 0.27 -1.94
N ALA A 458 -25.96 1.11 -2.69
CA ALA A 458 -25.53 2.44 -3.12
C ALA A 458 -26.57 3.52 -2.70
N GLY A 459 -26.14 4.79 -2.66
CA GLY A 459 -27.07 5.91 -2.50
C GLY A 459 -28.04 6.02 -3.69
N ALA A 460 -29.22 6.60 -3.51
CA ALA A 460 -30.24 6.67 -4.55
C ALA A 460 -29.75 7.30 -5.87
N ALA A 461 -28.93 8.36 -5.80
CA ALA A 461 -28.32 8.99 -6.97
C ALA A 461 -27.35 8.09 -7.75
N LYS A 462 -26.84 7.02 -7.11
CA LYS A 462 -25.85 6.07 -7.65
C LYS A 462 -26.48 4.72 -8.00
N ALA A 463 -27.81 4.64 -8.08
CA ALA A 463 -28.52 3.39 -8.38
C ALA A 463 -28.13 2.78 -9.73
N HIS A 464 -27.80 3.63 -10.71
CA HIS A 464 -27.37 3.22 -12.05
C HIS A 464 -26.07 2.38 -12.05
N LEU A 465 -25.27 2.44 -10.99
CA LEU A 465 -24.06 1.63 -10.83
C LEU A 465 -24.36 0.17 -10.45
N LEU A 466 -25.58 -0.14 -10.03
CA LEU A 466 -26.01 -1.50 -9.69
C LEU A 466 -26.50 -2.25 -10.93
N THR A 467 -25.62 -2.37 -11.92
CA THR A 467 -25.82 -3.05 -13.21
C THR A 467 -26.02 -4.56 -13.05
N ASP A 468 -26.38 -5.25 -14.14
CA ASP A 468 -26.58 -6.70 -14.16
C ASP A 468 -25.27 -7.49 -13.95
N ARG A 469 -24.17 -6.90 -14.41
CA ARG A 469 -22.80 -7.37 -14.20
C ARG A 469 -22.05 -6.33 -13.39
N LEU A 470 -21.33 -6.74 -12.38
CA LEU A 470 -20.60 -5.84 -11.50
C LEU A 470 -19.25 -6.45 -11.08
N THR A 471 -18.28 -5.58 -10.83
CA THR A 471 -17.04 -5.92 -10.16
C THR A 471 -16.85 -4.93 -9.01
N LEU A 472 -16.45 -5.45 -7.86
CA LEU A 472 -16.09 -4.66 -6.69
C LEU A 472 -14.58 -4.58 -6.58
N HIS A 473 -14.07 -3.37 -6.44
CA HIS A 473 -12.66 -3.07 -6.29
C HIS A 473 -12.35 -2.67 -4.84
N PRO A 474 -11.06 -2.53 -4.45
CA PRO A 474 -10.67 -2.15 -3.10
C PRO A 474 -11.38 -0.90 -2.56
N ASP A 475 -11.39 -0.75 -1.24
CA ASP A 475 -12.03 0.39 -0.59
C ASP A 475 -11.29 1.71 -0.89
N TRP A 476 -12.02 2.82 -0.91
CA TRP A 476 -11.42 4.14 -1.06
C TRP A 476 -10.78 4.57 0.28
N PRO A 477 -9.67 5.34 0.28
CA PRO A 477 -9.09 5.85 1.52
C PRO A 477 -10.10 6.65 2.34
N LEU A 478 -9.89 6.64 3.66
CA LEU A 478 -10.67 7.46 4.58
C LEU A 478 -10.47 8.94 4.26
N ASN A 479 -11.54 9.74 4.36
CA ASN A 479 -11.41 11.19 4.29
C ASN A 479 -10.67 11.68 5.54
N THR A 480 -9.49 12.27 5.35
CA THR A 480 -8.60 12.78 6.39
C THR A 480 -8.55 14.30 6.43
N ASP A 481 -9.39 15.00 5.66
CA ASP A 481 -9.32 16.46 5.45
C ASP A 481 -9.37 17.23 6.76
N VAL A 482 -10.24 16.80 7.68
CA VAL A 482 -10.38 17.43 9.01
C VAL A 482 -9.10 17.28 9.84
N ILE A 483 -8.44 16.14 9.76
CA ILE A 483 -7.19 15.88 10.51
C ILE A 483 -6.03 16.64 9.87
N ALA A 484 -5.95 16.62 8.54
CA ALA A 484 -4.95 17.38 7.79
C ALA A 484 -5.07 18.89 8.04
N ALA A 485 -6.28 19.44 8.05
CA ALA A 485 -6.52 20.84 8.38
C ALA A 485 -6.09 21.18 9.82
N ALA A 486 -6.43 20.34 10.81
CA ALA A 486 -6.00 20.54 12.19
C ALA A 486 -4.47 20.51 12.36
N LEU A 487 -3.77 19.66 11.59
CA LEU A 487 -2.31 19.65 11.56
C LEU A 487 -1.74 20.92 10.91
N ARG A 488 -2.39 21.47 9.87
CA ARG A 488 -2.00 22.75 9.27
C ARG A 488 -2.15 23.91 10.24
N ASP A 489 -3.22 23.94 11.04
CA ASP A 489 -3.39 24.93 12.10
C ASP A 489 -2.25 24.85 13.13
N VAL A 490 -1.87 23.63 13.53
CA VAL A 490 -0.72 23.40 14.41
C VAL A 490 0.57 23.92 13.77
N ILE A 491 0.86 23.56 12.53
CA ILE A 491 2.08 23.99 11.84
C ILE A 491 2.14 25.52 11.75
N ALA A 492 1.04 26.17 11.38
CA ALA A 492 0.96 27.63 11.29
C ALA A 492 1.23 28.29 12.66
N ASP A 493 0.65 27.77 13.74
CA ASP A 493 0.94 28.26 15.10
C ASP A 493 2.43 28.09 15.46
N GLN A 494 3.01 26.92 15.16
CA GLN A 494 4.40 26.61 15.50
C GLN A 494 5.42 27.45 14.70
N CYS A 495 5.08 27.84 13.47
CA CYS A 495 5.84 28.78 12.67
C CYS A 495 5.67 30.24 13.09
N GLY A 496 4.59 30.56 13.82
CA GLY A 496 4.25 31.91 14.26
C GLY A 496 4.36 32.07 15.78
N SER A 497 3.21 32.32 16.41
CA SER A 497 3.11 32.73 17.83
C SER A 497 3.40 31.63 18.85
N ARG A 498 3.40 30.36 18.45
CA ARG A 498 3.59 29.18 19.32
C ARG A 498 2.67 29.18 20.54
N THR A 499 1.41 29.54 20.34
CA THR A 499 0.40 29.57 21.40
C THR A 499 0.03 28.17 21.88
N TYR A 500 0.23 27.14 21.04
CA TYR A 500 0.01 25.75 21.43
C TYR A 500 1.23 25.22 22.20
N ARG A 501 1.41 25.72 23.43
CA ARG A 501 2.59 25.43 24.26
C ARG A 501 2.77 23.95 24.58
N ALA A 502 1.68 23.20 24.77
CA ALA A 502 1.74 21.76 24.99
C ALA A 502 2.25 20.99 23.75
N VAL A 503 1.94 21.50 22.56
CA VAL A 503 2.42 20.94 21.29
C VAL A 503 3.88 21.30 21.08
N ASP A 504 4.27 22.54 21.38
CA ASP A 504 5.68 22.95 21.33
C ASP A 504 6.55 22.10 22.27
N ASP A 505 6.06 21.80 23.48
CA ASP A 505 6.74 20.89 24.41
C ASP A 505 6.88 19.48 23.84
N LEU A 506 5.81 18.95 23.24
CA LEU A 506 5.83 17.63 22.62
C LEU A 506 6.86 17.56 21.49
N LEU A 507 6.85 18.54 20.59
CA LEU A 507 7.74 18.60 19.43
C LEU A 507 9.20 18.83 19.85
N SER A 508 9.43 19.61 20.91
CA SER A 508 10.77 19.90 21.44
C SER A 508 11.27 18.86 22.44
N ARG A 509 10.43 17.88 22.80
CA ARG A 509 10.69 16.91 23.88
C ARG A 509 11.02 17.59 25.22
N THR A 510 10.37 18.71 25.50
CA THR A 510 10.55 19.48 26.74
C THR A 510 9.96 18.70 27.92
N ALA A 511 10.62 18.78 29.08
CA ALA A 511 10.07 18.23 30.31
C ALA A 511 8.72 18.90 30.66
N PRO A 512 7.74 18.15 31.22
CA PRO A 512 6.43 18.70 31.52
C PRO A 512 6.51 19.91 32.46
N ARG A 513 5.80 21.00 32.13
CA ARG A 513 5.62 22.15 33.04
C ARG A 513 4.56 21.85 34.08
N LEU A 514 4.97 21.70 35.33
CA LEU A 514 4.07 21.47 36.46
C LEU A 514 4.18 22.61 37.48
N ALA A 515 3.05 23.08 37.99
CA ALA A 515 2.97 24.04 39.09
C ALA A 515 3.69 23.56 40.37
N SER A 516 3.85 22.23 40.50
CA SER A 516 4.56 21.57 41.60
C SER A 516 6.08 21.50 41.44
N GLY A 517 6.64 22.02 40.34
CA GLY A 517 8.06 21.86 39.99
C GLY A 517 8.35 20.59 39.17
N PRO A 518 9.62 20.15 39.08
CA PRO A 518 10.02 19.03 38.23
C PRO A 518 9.28 17.73 38.57
N LEU A 519 9.00 16.90 37.55
CA LEU A 519 8.41 15.58 37.73
C LEU A 519 9.29 14.74 38.67
N GLN A 520 8.69 14.18 39.72
CA GLN A 520 9.37 13.38 40.74
C GLN A 520 9.09 11.89 40.55
N SER A 521 10.01 11.04 41.01
CA SER A 521 9.79 9.60 41.12
C SER A 521 8.67 9.32 42.13
N VAL A 522 7.77 8.40 41.77
CA VAL A 522 6.60 8.03 42.59
C VAL A 522 6.59 6.53 42.84
N THR A 523 6.16 6.11 44.03
CA THR A 523 5.98 4.70 44.40
C THR A 523 4.65 4.14 43.91
N ASP A 524 3.59 4.96 43.90
CA ASP A 524 2.30 4.63 43.27
C ASP A 524 2.15 5.39 41.95
N PRO A 525 2.25 4.71 40.80
CA PRO A 525 2.06 5.33 39.49
C PRO A 525 0.68 5.98 39.30
N VAL A 526 -0.38 5.46 39.95
CA VAL A 526 -1.73 6.01 39.81
C VAL A 526 -1.85 7.34 40.54
N ALA A 527 -1.56 7.37 41.84
CA ALA A 527 -1.59 8.61 42.62
C ALA A 527 -0.59 9.63 42.09
N GLY A 528 0.61 9.19 41.69
CA GLY A 528 1.63 10.03 41.11
C GLY A 528 1.18 10.68 39.79
N THR A 529 0.62 9.90 38.87
CA THR A 529 0.11 10.43 37.59
C THR A 529 -1.05 11.38 37.81
N ILE A 530 -2.00 11.08 38.72
CA ILE A 530 -3.11 11.99 39.05
C ILE A 530 -2.57 13.32 39.58
N THR A 531 -1.55 13.28 40.44
CA THR A 531 -0.94 14.47 41.03
C THR A 531 -0.22 15.31 39.97
N ALA A 532 0.60 14.67 39.14
CA ALA A 532 1.32 15.33 38.05
C ALA A 532 0.35 15.96 37.05
N VAL A 533 -0.65 15.21 36.58
CA VAL A 533 -1.65 15.70 35.62
C VAL A 533 -2.47 16.86 36.20
N ALA A 534 -2.78 16.82 37.49
CA ALA A 534 -3.48 17.93 38.17
C ALA A 534 -2.65 19.20 38.32
N ALA A 535 -1.32 19.11 38.18
CA ALA A 535 -0.39 20.23 38.28
C ALA A 535 0.09 20.74 36.92
N MET A 536 -0.34 20.14 35.80
CA MET A 536 0.09 20.53 34.45
C MET A 536 -0.35 21.95 34.09
N GLU A 537 0.58 22.71 33.49
CA GLU A 537 0.33 24.07 32.98
C GLU A 537 0.54 24.11 31.46
N GLU A 538 -0.54 23.89 30.70
CA GLU A 538 -0.55 23.86 29.23
C GLU A 538 0.64 23.06 28.65
N THR A 539 0.88 21.85 29.15
CA THR A 539 2.04 21.01 28.79
C THR A 539 1.60 19.61 28.37
N VAL A 540 2.55 18.73 28.07
CA VAL A 540 2.33 17.32 27.78
C VAL A 540 3.01 16.44 28.82
N LEU A 541 2.34 15.36 29.22
CA LEU A 541 2.93 14.31 30.06
C LEU A 541 2.85 12.97 29.31
N PRO A 542 3.94 12.55 28.64
CA PRO A 542 3.97 11.24 28.00
C PRO A 542 4.03 10.13 29.07
N VAL A 543 3.13 9.16 28.98
CA VAL A 543 3.08 8.00 29.88
C VAL A 543 3.48 6.76 29.09
N GLN A 544 4.64 6.18 29.42
CA GLN A 544 5.21 5.02 28.74
C GLN A 544 5.48 3.87 29.72
N GLY A 545 5.38 2.64 29.23
CA GLY A 545 5.71 1.42 29.96
C GLY A 545 5.54 0.17 29.08
N PRO A 546 6.11 -0.99 29.44
CA PRO A 546 5.91 -2.24 28.70
C PRO A 546 4.43 -2.67 28.59
N PRO A 547 4.07 -3.59 27.67
CA PRO A 547 2.74 -4.20 27.66
C PRO A 547 2.37 -4.81 29.04
N GLY A 548 1.10 -4.72 29.43
CA GLY A 548 0.62 -5.27 30.70
C GLY A 548 0.94 -4.47 31.97
N THR A 549 1.71 -3.37 31.91
CA THR A 549 2.09 -2.58 33.12
C THR A 549 1.01 -1.61 33.64
N GLY A 550 -0.24 -1.77 33.18
CA GLY A 550 -1.37 -0.99 33.68
C GLY A 550 -1.43 0.46 33.18
N LYS A 551 -0.74 0.83 32.09
CA LYS A 551 -0.81 2.17 31.47
C LYS A 551 -2.25 2.66 31.29
N THR A 552 -3.08 1.85 30.62
CA THR A 552 -4.50 2.14 30.39
C THR A 552 -5.26 2.34 31.71
N TYR A 553 -4.92 1.57 32.74
CA TYR A 553 -5.52 1.70 34.07
C TYR A 553 -5.13 3.02 34.74
N VAL A 554 -3.84 3.36 34.74
CA VAL A 554 -3.29 4.61 35.30
C VAL A 554 -3.88 5.82 34.58
N THR A 555 -3.85 5.84 33.25
CA THR A 555 -4.37 6.95 32.44
C THR A 555 -5.87 7.13 32.61
N ALA A 556 -6.65 6.04 32.64
CA ALA A 556 -8.10 6.12 32.87
C ALA A 556 -8.42 6.75 34.24
N ARG A 557 -7.65 6.44 35.29
CA ARG A 557 -7.83 7.03 36.63
C ARG A 557 -7.45 8.51 36.67
N ALA A 558 -6.38 8.90 35.96
CA ALA A 558 -5.99 10.31 35.81
C ALA A 558 -7.08 11.13 35.09
N ILE A 559 -7.61 10.60 33.97
CA ILE A 559 -8.72 11.23 33.24
C ILE A 559 -9.97 11.36 34.12
N LEU A 560 -10.35 10.30 34.85
CA LEU A 560 -11.49 10.35 35.76
C LEU A 560 -11.31 11.40 36.87
N ALA A 561 -10.09 11.56 37.39
CA ALA A 561 -9.80 12.59 38.38
C ALA A 561 -9.97 14.01 37.82
N LEU A 562 -9.51 14.26 36.58
CA LEU A 562 -9.72 15.53 35.88
C LEU A 562 -11.19 15.84 35.61
N VAL A 563 -11.95 14.85 35.11
CA VAL A 563 -13.39 15.00 34.85
C VAL A 563 -14.14 15.34 36.14
N ARG A 564 -13.80 14.69 37.25
CA ARG A 564 -14.37 14.99 38.58
C ARG A 564 -14.05 16.41 39.05
N LYS A 565 -12.92 16.98 38.63
CA LYS A 565 -12.55 18.38 38.89
C LYS A 565 -13.19 19.39 37.93
N GLY A 566 -14.04 18.92 37.00
CA GLY A 566 -14.74 19.78 36.04
C GLY A 566 -13.94 20.12 34.78
N ALA A 567 -12.78 19.49 34.57
CA ALA A 567 -12.03 19.64 33.32
C ALA A 567 -12.84 19.11 32.14
N ARG A 568 -12.79 19.82 31.02
CA ARG A 568 -13.34 19.35 29.75
C ARG A 568 -12.33 18.43 29.10
N VAL A 569 -12.73 17.18 28.85
CA VAL A 569 -11.90 16.20 28.15
C VAL A 569 -12.59 15.89 26.81
N PRO A 570 -12.29 16.66 25.74
CA PRO A 570 -12.87 16.37 24.43
C PRO A 570 -12.27 15.05 23.90
N GLY A 571 -13.11 14.02 23.81
CA GLY A 571 -12.81 12.79 23.09
C GLY A 571 -11.44 12.17 23.42
N CYS A 572 -11.20 11.81 24.68
CA CYS A 572 -10.02 11.01 25.03
C CYS A 572 -10.11 9.66 24.33
N ARG A 573 -9.43 9.55 23.18
CA ARG A 573 -9.09 8.26 22.60
C ARG A 573 -7.77 7.86 23.26
N LEU A 574 -7.81 6.87 24.15
CA LEU A 574 -6.61 6.15 24.56
C LEU A 574 -6.06 5.50 23.30
N ILE A 575 -5.08 6.13 22.66
CA ILE A 575 -4.34 5.53 21.55
C ILE A 575 -3.35 4.58 22.19
N GLY A 576 -3.78 3.33 22.41
CA GLY A 576 -2.85 2.21 22.51
C GLY A 576 -2.51 1.81 21.09
N VAL A 577 -1.25 1.93 20.68
CA VAL A 577 -0.78 1.35 19.42
C VAL A 577 -0.55 -0.14 19.68
N GLY A 578 -1.65 -0.90 19.78
CA GLY A 578 -1.64 -2.33 20.02
C GLY A 578 -2.81 -2.97 19.31
N GLN A 579 -2.52 -3.97 18.47
CA GLN A 579 -3.54 -4.86 17.90
C GLN A 579 -4.09 -5.75 19.02
N ASP A 580 -5.06 -5.27 19.78
CA ASP A 580 -5.90 -6.10 20.63
C ASP A 580 -7.36 -5.64 20.46
N GLU A 581 -8.21 -6.54 19.98
CA GLU A 581 -9.62 -6.29 19.64
C GLU A 581 -10.55 -5.99 20.84
N ASP A 582 -10.05 -5.89 22.08
CA ASP A 582 -10.90 -5.93 23.29
C ASP A 582 -10.87 -4.68 24.20
N ALA A 583 -10.77 -3.47 23.64
CA ALA A 583 -10.91 -2.22 24.41
C ALA A 583 -12.36 -1.73 24.64
N GLN A 584 -13.38 -2.45 24.16
CA GLN A 584 -14.78 -2.03 24.22
C GLN A 584 -15.44 -1.93 25.62
N PRO A 585 -15.02 -2.64 26.69
CA PRO A 585 -15.77 -2.58 27.96
C PRO A 585 -15.57 -1.30 28.78
N LEU A 586 -14.48 -0.54 28.57
CA LEU A 586 -14.12 0.60 29.42
C LEU A 586 -14.72 1.94 28.95
N VAL A 587 -15.01 2.09 27.65
CA VAL A 587 -15.62 3.31 27.09
C VAL A 587 -17.11 3.43 27.46
N ARG A 588 -17.82 2.32 27.69
CA ARG A 588 -19.22 2.34 28.15
C ARG A 588 -19.42 2.98 29.54
N ARG A 589 -18.36 3.19 30.33
CA ARG A 589 -18.43 3.93 31.59
C ARG A 589 -18.26 5.45 31.43
N ALA A 590 -17.70 5.93 30.32
CA ALA A 590 -17.57 7.36 30.04
C ALA A 590 -18.90 7.98 29.54
N ASP A 591 -19.74 7.19 28.86
CA ASP A 591 -21.09 7.62 28.44
C ASP A 591 -22.02 7.93 29.62
N PHE A 592 -21.74 7.36 30.81
CA PHE A 592 -22.45 7.67 32.04
C PHE A 592 -22.26 9.14 32.47
N CYS A 593 -21.09 9.73 32.21
CA CYS A 593 -20.78 11.11 32.58
C CYS A 593 -21.51 12.16 31.72
N ARG A 594 -21.89 11.83 30.47
CA ARG A 594 -22.69 12.73 29.62
C ARG A 594 -24.10 12.95 30.16
N ALA A 595 -24.66 11.93 30.84
CA ALA A 595 -25.98 12.00 31.46
C ALA A 595 -25.99 12.83 32.76
N GLU A 596 -24.86 12.92 33.48
CA GLU A 596 -24.76 13.74 34.70
C GLU A 596 -24.51 15.23 34.41
N GLN A 597 -23.82 15.58 33.32
CA GLN A 597 -23.58 16.99 32.95
C GLN A 597 -24.86 17.76 32.54
N THR A 598 -25.96 17.07 32.22
CA THR A 598 -27.24 17.69 31.84
C THR A 598 -28.19 17.94 33.01
N ARG A 599 -27.84 17.56 34.26
CA ARG A 599 -28.64 17.85 35.45
C ARG A 599 -28.04 19.01 36.27
N ARG A 600 -28.43 20.24 35.95
CA ARG A 600 -28.40 21.38 36.88
C ARG A 600 -29.84 21.77 37.28
N PRO A 601 -30.12 22.14 38.54
CA PRO A 601 -31.46 22.49 38.98
C PRO A 601 -31.82 23.92 38.53
N ARG A 602 -32.95 24.08 37.82
CA ARG A 602 -33.57 25.39 37.59
C ARG A 602 -34.32 25.79 38.87
N GLY A 603 -33.97 26.96 39.41
CA GLY A 603 -34.60 27.55 40.58
C GLY A 603 -36.07 27.90 40.35
N ALA A 604 -36.82 27.83 41.45
CA ALA A 604 -38.26 28.05 41.54
C ALA A 604 -38.65 29.52 41.38
N HIS A 605 -39.75 29.80 40.69
CA HIS A 605 -40.68 30.92 40.90
C HIS A 605 -42.10 30.38 40.69
N GLY A 606 -43.02 30.73 41.60
CA GLY A 606 -44.28 30.01 41.84
C GLY A 606 -45.57 30.60 41.23
N HIS A 607 -46.68 30.16 41.86
CA HIS A 607 -48.11 30.45 41.60
C HIS A 607 -48.73 29.67 40.42
N THR A 608 -49.93 29.08 40.48
CA THR A 608 -51.01 28.95 41.49
C THR A 608 -51.99 27.84 41.04
N ARG A 609 -52.60 27.15 42.04
CA ARG A 609 -53.84 26.35 42.05
C ARG A 609 -54.63 26.11 40.74
N LYS A 610 -54.97 24.83 40.49
CA LYS A 610 -56.34 24.26 40.69
C LYS A 610 -56.33 22.74 40.43
N SER A 611 -56.83 21.98 41.40
CA SER A 611 -57.32 20.59 41.29
C SER A 611 -58.87 20.66 41.12
N PRO A 612 -59.61 19.60 40.72
CA PRO A 612 -59.72 18.35 41.51
C PRO A 612 -59.95 17.01 40.75
N THR A 613 -59.73 15.90 41.49
CA THR A 613 -60.47 14.59 41.51
C THR A 613 -60.37 13.66 40.28
N THR A 614 -60.13 12.34 40.32
CA THR A 614 -60.38 11.19 41.27
C THR A 614 -59.38 10.05 40.93
N GLY A 615 -58.69 9.37 41.87
CA GLY A 615 -59.11 8.09 42.50
C GLY A 615 -58.44 6.83 41.88
N PRO A 616 -58.05 5.77 42.65
CA PRO A 616 -56.80 5.01 42.42
C PRO A 616 -56.95 3.53 42.00
N ARG A 617 -55.85 2.92 41.53
CA ARG A 617 -55.45 1.48 41.49
C ARG A 617 -54.18 1.40 40.60
N SER A 618 -53.10 0.63 40.78
CA SER A 618 -52.55 -0.31 41.77
C SER A 618 -51.25 -0.86 41.10
N CYS A 619 -50.13 -0.97 41.86
CA CYS A 619 -48.90 -1.74 41.58
C CYS A 619 -49.15 -3.16 40.98
N SER A 620 -48.30 -3.89 40.23
CA SER A 620 -46.90 -3.84 39.74
C SER A 620 -46.71 -4.98 38.67
N PRO A 621 -45.52 -5.56 38.34
CA PRO A 621 -44.71 -5.31 37.12
C PRO A 621 -44.47 -6.56 36.23
N GLN A 622 -44.07 -6.41 34.94
CA GLN A 622 -43.06 -7.28 34.29
C GLN A 622 -42.63 -6.83 32.88
N SER A 623 -41.30 -6.66 32.76
CA SER A 623 -40.32 -6.53 31.66
C SER A 623 -40.68 -6.17 30.19
N PRO A 624 -39.82 -5.38 29.49
CA PRO A 624 -40.07 -4.85 28.15
C PRO A 624 -39.31 -5.57 27.01
N ARG A 625 -39.90 -5.47 25.81
CA ARG A 625 -39.31 -5.85 24.50
C ARG A 625 -38.27 -4.83 24.03
N ARG A 626 -37.29 -5.35 23.28
CA ARG A 626 -36.17 -4.63 22.65
C ARG A 626 -36.63 -3.78 21.46
N CYS A 627 -36.19 -2.52 21.42
CA CYS A 627 -36.09 -1.70 20.21
C CYS A 627 -34.65 -1.14 20.11
N ALA A 628 -34.10 -1.21 18.90
CA ALA A 628 -32.78 -0.72 18.51
C ALA A 628 -32.73 0.82 18.43
N PRO A 629 -31.56 1.46 18.56
CA PRO A 629 -31.39 2.84 18.12
C PRO A 629 -30.56 2.92 16.83
N ALA A 630 -31.08 3.68 15.87
CA ALA A 630 -30.30 4.39 14.88
C ALA A 630 -29.92 5.76 15.46
N ILE A 631 -28.67 6.21 15.30
CA ILE A 631 -28.28 7.60 15.56
C ILE A 631 -27.49 8.11 14.35
N VAL A 632 -28.14 9.01 13.62
CA VAL A 632 -27.52 10.00 12.73
C VAL A 632 -27.72 11.33 13.45
N ALA A 633 -26.65 12.09 13.70
CA ALA A 633 -26.73 13.51 14.00
C ALA A 633 -25.39 14.18 13.66
N GLY A 634 -25.40 14.96 12.58
CA GLY A 634 -24.42 16.02 12.37
C GLY A 634 -24.78 17.23 13.22
N ILE A 635 -23.78 17.95 13.70
CA ILE A 635 -23.92 19.28 14.28
C ILE A 635 -22.72 20.10 13.79
N GLY A 636 -23.01 21.16 13.04
CA GLY A 636 -22.06 22.21 12.72
C GLY A 636 -21.72 23.01 13.97
N MET A 637 -20.44 23.37 14.12
CA MET A 637 -19.96 24.25 15.17
C MET A 637 -19.44 25.54 14.53
N THR A 638 -20.26 26.58 14.58
CA THR A 638 -19.84 27.98 14.48
C THR A 638 -19.86 28.54 15.90
N GLU A 639 -18.69 28.65 16.54
CA GLU A 639 -18.36 29.64 17.58
C GLU A 639 -16.91 29.44 18.05
N ARG A 640 -16.21 30.54 18.31
CA ARG A 640 -14.77 30.61 18.59
C ARG A 640 -14.38 29.77 19.81
N CYS A 641 -13.53 28.76 19.63
CA CYS A 641 -12.89 28.01 20.71
C CYS A 641 -11.53 28.65 21.08
N ILE A 642 -11.38 29.00 22.36
CA ILE A 642 -10.15 29.42 23.05
C ILE A 642 -9.43 28.11 23.54
N PRO A 643 -8.08 28.06 23.66
CA PRO A 643 -7.29 26.87 23.28
C PRO A 643 -7.34 25.70 24.26
N MET A 644 -6.92 24.54 23.72
CA MET A 644 -6.98 23.21 24.33
C MET A 644 -5.99 23.01 25.47
N ASP A 645 -6.50 22.55 26.60
CA ASP A 645 -5.73 21.88 27.63
C ASP A 645 -6.00 20.36 27.60
N ILE A 646 -4.91 19.59 27.57
CA ILE A 646 -4.77 18.15 27.82
C ILE A 646 -4.97 17.24 26.58
N ALA A 647 -3.84 16.91 25.95
CA ALA A 647 -3.65 15.65 25.22
C ALA A 647 -2.71 14.75 26.03
N VAL A 648 -3.24 13.68 26.64
CA VAL A 648 -2.40 12.61 27.19
C VAL A 648 -2.03 11.69 26.04
N LEU A 649 -0.83 11.88 25.49
CA LEU A 649 -0.30 11.03 24.43
C LEU A 649 0.43 9.84 25.07
N GLY A 650 -0.18 8.65 25.01
CA GLY A 650 0.53 7.40 25.25
C GLY A 650 1.18 6.96 23.94
N ILE A 651 2.51 6.90 23.89
CA ILE A 651 3.23 6.30 22.76
C ILE A 651 3.72 4.92 23.20
N ASP A 652 3.29 3.90 22.47
CA ASP A 652 3.77 2.53 22.62
C ASP A 652 5.00 2.34 21.71
N LEU A 653 6.13 1.95 22.30
CA LEU A 653 7.30 1.48 21.58
C LEU A 653 7.70 0.17 22.23
N GLY A 654 7.24 -0.93 21.64
CA GLY A 654 7.63 -2.28 22.01
C GLY A 654 9.14 -2.48 21.83
N LYS A 655 9.76 -3.23 22.75
CA LYS A 655 11.17 -3.61 22.68
C LYS A 655 11.33 -5.13 22.44
N THR A 656 12.12 -5.41 21.40
CA THR A 656 13.11 -6.49 21.23
C THR A 656 12.66 -7.95 21.05
N VAL A 657 12.70 -8.37 19.78
CA VAL A 657 13.24 -9.62 19.20
C VAL A 657 13.58 -10.77 20.17
N ARG A 658 12.87 -11.89 20.00
CA ARG A 658 13.46 -13.25 19.98
C ARG A 658 12.77 -14.12 18.90
N SER A 659 13.56 -14.43 17.86
CA SER A 659 13.49 -15.54 16.91
C SER A 659 12.13 -16.03 16.38
N VAL A 660 11.78 -15.61 15.15
CA VAL A 660 11.18 -16.48 14.12
C VAL A 660 11.80 -16.07 12.77
N ALA A 661 12.20 -17.05 11.98
CA ALA A 661 12.88 -16.89 10.70
C ALA A 661 11.92 -16.47 9.55
N CYS A 662 12.53 -15.89 8.50
CA CYS A 662 12.09 -15.69 7.11
C CYS A 662 11.66 -14.28 6.63
N SER A 663 12.60 -13.66 5.88
CA SER A 663 12.50 -13.02 4.54
C SER A 663 11.68 -11.72 4.29
N GLY A 664 12.39 -10.63 3.96
CA GLY A 664 11.88 -9.44 3.23
C GLY A 664 12.49 -8.09 3.71
N PRO A 665 13.12 -7.24 2.86
CA PRO A 665 14.00 -6.15 3.32
C PRO A 665 13.34 -4.76 3.37
N GLY A 666 13.92 -3.88 4.21
CA GLY A 666 13.94 -2.43 4.00
C GLY A 666 13.21 -1.58 5.05
N ASN A 667 13.91 -1.18 6.12
CA ASN A 667 13.80 0.14 6.75
C ASN A 667 14.89 0.30 7.82
N ALA A 668 15.90 1.12 7.52
CA ALA A 668 16.98 1.51 8.41
C ALA A 668 16.47 2.42 9.55
N TYR A 669 16.95 2.21 10.78
CA TYR A 669 16.77 3.14 11.90
C TYR A 669 18.12 3.50 12.50
N ILE A 670 18.51 4.77 12.35
CA ILE A 670 19.63 5.37 13.06
C ILE A 670 19.18 5.67 14.49
N PHE A 671 19.75 5.00 15.49
CA PHE A 671 19.91 5.56 16.83
C PHE A 671 21.28 5.17 17.39
N ARG A 672 22.20 6.13 17.33
CA ARG A 672 23.46 6.13 18.07
C ARG A 672 23.12 6.42 19.54
N MET A 673 23.22 5.43 20.41
CA MET A 673 23.31 5.67 21.86
C MET A 673 24.75 6.05 22.21
N GLY A 674 24.91 6.98 23.14
CA GLY A 674 26.21 7.51 23.58
C GLY A 674 27.15 6.47 24.18
#